data_AF-F3UBG8-F1
#
_entry.id   AF-F3UBG8-F1
#
_cell.length_a   1.000
_cell.length_b   1.000
_cell.length_c   1.000
_cell.angle_alpha   90.00
_cell.angle_beta   90.00
_cell.angle_gamma   90.00
#
_symmetry.space_group_name_H-M   'P 1'
#
loop_
_entity.id
_entity.type
_entity.pdbx_description
1 polymer ?
#
loop_
_entity_poly.entity_id
_entity_poly.type
_entity_poly.pdbx_seq_one_letter_code
_entity_poly.pdbx_strand_id
1 'polypeptide(L)'
;MTQNDYKYAVVDLEATGTGSSAKIIQIGIALIENGIITKTYETDVNPHEELDEHIKELTGLDDERLGRAPEFSQVAAEVYELIQDAIFVAHNVKFDANLLAEALFWEGFDLLTPRVDTVELAQVFYPTFDKYSLGNLCGLLDISLENAHTALADAQATAQLFLKIQDKIKSLPKALVEKMLTLADSIIYESRLAIEEVYQTMPDQQDKELQSCHCIFLRRSQKLTSEKKLSQDFLTNLYLLGLEERPEQLKFARFMEEALDQQEPSFLEAQTGLGKTFGYLLPILSRGREKVLVTVPTKILQDQLLQKEGRLLEEVFGISFHSLKSPENYLKLDHFYQTLDREYDNSLVNRCKLQLLVWLTETKTGDLNEIGQAHRFSSYFNEIRHDGKLSKHSLFYEEDFWRLGQVKSATSRVVITNHAYLLTRLEDDQSLLDNRVLVVDEAQKMFFALESFSQASINLTKTLQQINHLLQEEGELLQQRLLQSIQFELADAAEKHRKKASELSPEKIARLLQDVSELKTSALPELQHLFSGKYQYYWLVDEVLADHRLMTLHAGRSELLHFTDFLPENAKIILVSSTLEISSKVNLAQLLGFESYHFYKLKSKKKPLQKLFLDESFPAIVDLSTEDFAREIVACLQEVAELGLPIVVLFTSKDLLLAVSDWLALPHLAQYKNGDAGNIKRRFDRGEAGILLGSGGFWEGADFAEQDQIIQLITRIPFDNPKDFFVQKINSRLKAEGKNAFYDYQLPLAILRLKQAIGRTRRNEHQKSAVILLDNRISSKRYGKQIQHHLSQLASLDILPEAAIMQELQDFFD
;
A
#
# COMPACT_ATOMS: atom_id res chain seq x y z
N MET A 1 26.89 -33.13 25.99
CA MET A 1 27.38 -31.96 25.25
C MET A 1 27.21 -30.78 26.18
N THR A 2 28.31 -30.09 26.50
CA THR A 2 28.34 -28.94 27.40
C THR A 2 27.47 -27.84 26.82
N GLN A 3 26.54 -27.33 27.62
CA GLN A 3 25.76 -26.14 27.34
C GLN A 3 26.75 -25.01 27.07
N ASN A 4 26.79 -24.48 25.84
CA ASN A 4 27.52 -23.26 25.56
C ASN A 4 26.67 -22.12 26.10
N ASP A 5 26.88 -21.74 27.36
CA ASP A 5 26.28 -20.53 27.92
C ASP A 5 27.05 -19.34 27.33
N TYR A 6 26.56 -18.77 26.23
CA TYR A 6 27.21 -17.62 25.62
C TYR A 6 27.04 -16.39 26.51
N LYS A 7 28.12 -15.62 26.64
CA LYS A 7 28.09 -14.26 27.17
C LYS A 7 27.84 -13.32 25.99
N TYR A 8 26.83 -12.45 26.09
CA TYR A 8 26.57 -11.41 25.08
C TYR A 8 26.88 -10.03 25.64
N ALA A 9 27.52 -9.20 24.83
CA ALA A 9 27.69 -7.78 25.08
C ALA A 9 26.83 -7.01 24.07
N VAL A 10 25.71 -6.47 24.54
CA VAL A 10 24.84 -5.63 23.73
C VAL A 10 25.36 -4.21 23.83
N VAL A 11 25.75 -3.63 22.70
CA VAL A 11 26.45 -2.34 22.64
C VAL A 11 25.67 -1.40 21.75
N ASP A 12 25.61 -0.15 22.17
CA ASP A 12 25.10 0.97 21.39
C ASP A 12 26.05 2.16 21.60
N LEU A 13 26.29 2.94 20.54
CA LEU A 13 27.22 4.06 20.54
C LEU A 13 26.56 5.32 20.00
N GLU A 14 26.76 6.43 20.70
CA GLU A 14 26.55 7.76 20.11
C GLU A 14 27.86 8.27 19.52
N ALA A 15 27.77 8.95 18.38
CA ALA A 15 28.93 9.41 17.63
C ALA A 15 28.77 10.84 17.08
N THR A 16 29.89 11.48 16.72
CA THR A 16 29.91 12.82 16.09
C THR A 16 29.29 12.83 14.68
N GLY A 17 29.02 11.66 14.09
CA GLY A 17 28.33 11.50 12.82
C GLY A 17 28.28 10.04 12.38
N THR A 18 27.89 9.79 11.12
CA THR A 18 27.73 8.42 10.57
C THR A 18 28.81 8.02 9.56
N GLY A 19 29.83 8.87 9.38
CA GLY A 19 30.92 8.68 8.42
C GLY A 19 32.11 7.89 8.99
N SER A 20 33.10 7.58 8.15
CA SER A 20 34.33 6.91 8.57
C SER A 20 35.25 7.76 9.46
N SER A 21 34.97 9.05 9.60
CA SER A 21 35.69 9.97 10.49
C SER A 21 34.94 10.21 11.81
N ALA A 22 33.83 9.51 12.04
CA ALA A 22 33.03 9.67 13.26
C ALA A 22 33.85 9.29 14.49
N LYS A 23 33.64 10.01 15.59
CA LYS A 23 34.24 9.70 16.89
C LYS A 23 33.15 9.32 17.88
N ILE A 24 33.47 8.38 18.76
CA ILE A 24 32.57 7.96 19.84
C ILE A 24 32.43 9.09 20.86
N ILE A 25 31.20 9.42 21.22
CA ILE A 25 30.87 10.42 22.25
C ILE A 25 30.14 9.82 23.45
N GLN A 26 29.53 8.66 23.28
CA GLN A 26 28.95 7.89 24.38
C GLN A 26 28.99 6.39 24.07
N ILE A 27 29.19 5.58 25.10
CA ILE A 27 29.21 4.11 25.01
C ILE A 27 28.18 3.57 26.00
N GLY A 28 27.23 2.78 25.52
CA GLY A 28 26.31 1.99 26.33
C GLY A 28 26.54 0.50 26.13
N ILE A 29 26.68 -0.26 27.22
CA ILE A 29 26.87 -1.72 27.18
C ILE A 29 25.93 -2.38 28.19
N ALA A 30 25.20 -3.41 27.73
CA ALA A 30 24.44 -4.33 28.57
C ALA A 30 24.96 -5.76 28.37
N LEU A 31 25.41 -6.40 29.45
CA LEU A 31 25.86 -7.79 29.44
C LEU A 31 24.70 -8.74 29.73
N ILE A 32 24.54 -9.76 28.88
CA ILE A 32 23.58 -10.84 29.06
C ILE A 32 24.34 -12.14 29.35
N GLU A 33 23.98 -12.80 30.43
CA GLU A 33 24.45 -14.14 30.79
C GLU A 33 23.25 -14.96 31.25
N ASN A 34 23.13 -16.22 30.80
CA ASN A 34 22.02 -17.10 31.15
C ASN A 34 20.63 -16.51 30.88
N GLY A 35 20.50 -15.69 29.83
CA GLY A 35 19.24 -15.06 29.43
C GLY A 35 18.76 -13.91 30.33
N ILE A 36 19.61 -13.38 31.21
CA ILE A 36 19.31 -12.20 32.04
C ILE A 36 20.39 -11.13 31.86
N ILE A 37 20.00 -9.86 31.94
CA ILE A 37 20.94 -8.73 31.94
C ILE A 37 21.64 -8.70 33.31
N THR A 38 22.93 -8.99 33.36
CA THR A 38 23.70 -9.12 34.62
C THR A 38 24.45 -7.86 35.00
N LYS A 39 24.88 -7.06 34.01
CA LYS A 39 25.65 -5.84 34.23
C LYS A 39 25.37 -4.82 33.13
N THR A 40 25.43 -3.54 33.48
CA THR A 40 25.39 -2.41 32.55
C THR A 40 26.62 -1.53 32.74
N TYR A 41 27.03 -0.85 31.68
CA TYR A 41 28.14 0.09 31.67
C TYR A 41 27.78 1.27 30.75
N GLU A 42 28.09 2.47 31.19
CA GLU A 42 27.85 3.71 30.45
C GLU A 42 29.02 4.66 30.69
N THR A 43 29.53 5.27 29.62
CA THR A 43 30.47 6.40 29.73
C THR A 43 30.27 7.37 28.58
N ASP A 44 30.42 8.65 28.89
CA ASP A 44 30.65 9.68 27.88
C ASP A 44 32.13 9.64 27.46
N VAL A 45 32.44 10.12 26.25
CA VAL A 45 33.78 10.17 25.70
C VAL A 45 34.01 11.54 25.07
N ASN A 46 35.15 12.16 25.36
CA ASN A 46 35.51 13.44 24.76
C ASN A 46 36.00 13.25 23.30
N PRO A 47 35.30 13.79 22.28
CA PRO A 47 35.71 13.63 20.88
C PRO A 47 36.82 14.61 20.44
N HIS A 48 37.21 15.55 21.30
CA HIS A 48 38.13 16.66 21.00
C HIS A 48 37.70 17.53 19.81
N GLU A 49 36.40 17.63 19.56
CA GLU A 49 35.78 18.50 18.56
C GLU A 49 34.40 18.96 19.04
N GLU A 50 33.93 20.09 18.51
CA GLU A 50 32.58 20.59 18.79
C GLU A 50 31.54 19.72 18.06
N LEU A 51 30.40 19.49 18.73
CA LEU A 51 29.28 18.77 18.13
C LEU A 51 28.46 19.69 17.20
N ASP A 52 27.99 19.13 16.10
CA ASP A 52 26.95 19.74 15.29
C ASP A 52 25.64 19.88 16.09
N GLU A 53 24.89 20.96 15.90
CA GLU A 53 23.65 21.24 16.65
C GLU A 53 22.62 20.11 16.53
N HIS A 54 22.54 19.45 15.38
CA HIS A 54 21.64 18.31 15.19
C HIS A 54 21.99 17.11 16.10
N ILE A 55 23.28 16.85 16.37
CA ILE A 55 23.71 15.76 17.26
C ILE A 55 23.42 16.11 18.71
N LYS A 56 23.56 17.38 19.10
CA LYS A 56 23.17 17.86 20.44
C LYS A 56 21.68 17.69 20.68
N GLU A 57 20.85 18.03 19.68
CA GLU A 57 19.39 17.83 19.74
C GLU A 57 19.02 16.35 19.83
N LEU A 58 19.71 15.48 19.08
CA LEU A 58 19.43 14.04 19.06
C LEU A 58 19.80 13.36 20.38
N THR A 59 21.02 13.58 20.86
CA THR A 59 21.61 12.83 21.99
C THR A 59 21.41 13.51 23.36
N GLY A 60 21.06 14.80 23.36
CA GLY A 60 21.03 15.61 24.57
C GLY A 60 22.41 15.89 25.20
N LEU A 61 23.51 15.60 24.50
CA LEU A 61 24.87 15.89 24.93
C LEU A 61 25.31 17.28 24.47
N ASP A 62 26.06 18.00 25.31
CA ASP A 62 26.64 19.31 24.99
C ASP A 62 28.17 19.30 25.08
N ASP A 63 28.79 20.32 24.46
CA ASP A 63 30.26 20.44 24.41
C ASP A 63 30.88 20.62 25.80
N GLU A 64 30.14 21.20 26.76
CA GLU A 64 30.61 21.40 28.13
C GLU A 64 30.72 20.07 28.89
N ARG A 65 29.72 19.21 28.76
CA ARG A 65 29.67 17.86 29.34
C ARG A 65 30.75 16.98 28.73
N LEU A 66 30.83 16.93 27.40
CA LEU A 66 31.84 16.12 26.71
C LEU A 66 33.27 16.63 26.92
N GLY A 67 33.45 17.95 27.09
CA GLY A 67 34.75 18.53 27.45
C GLY A 67 35.28 18.06 28.82
N ARG A 68 34.40 17.58 29.71
CA ARG A 68 34.76 17.00 31.02
C ARG A 68 34.83 15.47 31.02
N ALA A 69 34.36 14.83 29.95
CA ALA A 69 34.38 13.39 29.80
C ALA A 69 35.82 12.87 29.61
N PRO A 70 36.10 11.59 29.95
CA PRO A 70 37.40 10.98 29.68
C PRO A 70 37.68 10.89 28.17
N GLU A 71 38.97 10.85 27.83
CA GLU A 71 39.40 10.47 26.48
C GLU A 71 39.15 8.97 26.27
N PHE A 72 38.94 8.54 25.02
CA PHE A 72 38.71 7.12 24.72
C PHE A 72 39.86 6.22 25.23
N SER A 73 41.12 6.69 25.11
CA SER A 73 42.32 6.03 25.62
C SER A 73 42.26 5.69 27.12
N GLN A 74 41.52 6.47 27.91
CA GLN A 74 41.37 6.28 29.35
C GLN A 74 40.35 5.19 29.71
N VAL A 75 39.39 4.93 28.83
CA VAL A 75 38.32 3.94 29.03
C VAL A 75 38.49 2.68 28.18
N ALA A 76 39.37 2.70 27.18
CA ALA A 76 39.56 1.62 26.19
C ALA A 76 39.83 0.25 26.83
N ALA A 77 40.71 0.19 27.83
CA ALA A 77 41.06 -1.06 28.52
C ALA A 77 39.85 -1.66 29.26
N GLU A 78 39.08 -0.83 29.97
CA GLU A 78 37.88 -1.28 30.68
C GLU A 78 36.81 -1.76 29.70
N VAL A 79 36.56 -1.01 28.62
CA VAL A 79 35.60 -1.40 27.58
C VAL A 79 36.00 -2.72 26.93
N TYR A 80 37.27 -2.89 26.56
CA TYR A 80 37.78 -4.13 25.98
C TYR A 80 37.63 -5.32 26.94
N GLU A 81 37.99 -5.15 28.22
CA GLU A 81 37.87 -6.21 29.23
C GLU A 81 36.41 -6.68 29.42
N LEU A 82 35.43 -5.78 29.29
CA LEU A 82 34.02 -6.13 29.38
C LEU A 82 33.56 -7.03 28.23
N ILE A 83 34.04 -6.78 27.01
CA ILE A 83 33.48 -7.34 25.78
C ILE A 83 34.33 -8.44 25.11
N GLN A 84 35.63 -8.54 25.40
CA GLN A 84 36.57 -9.43 24.68
C GLN A 84 36.16 -10.92 24.63
N ASP A 85 35.48 -11.40 25.67
CA ASP A 85 35.01 -12.80 25.80
C ASP A 85 33.50 -12.94 25.55
N ALA A 86 32.86 -11.92 24.95
CA ALA A 86 31.43 -11.89 24.69
C ALA A 86 31.13 -11.82 23.19
N ILE A 87 29.98 -12.36 22.78
CA ILE A 87 29.42 -12.13 21.44
C ILE A 87 28.88 -10.70 21.40
N PHE A 88 29.35 -9.91 20.44
CA PHE A 88 28.95 -8.52 20.26
C PHE A 88 27.57 -8.45 19.60
N VAL A 89 26.60 -7.79 20.23
CA VAL A 89 25.24 -7.63 19.72
C VAL A 89 24.94 -6.15 19.57
N ALA A 90 24.36 -5.74 18.44
CA ALA A 90 23.84 -4.37 18.30
C ALA A 90 22.60 -4.32 17.39
N HIS A 91 21.99 -3.15 17.32
CA HIS A 91 20.89 -2.86 16.41
C HIS A 91 21.41 -2.13 15.17
N ASN A 92 21.73 -2.87 14.10
CA ASN A 92 22.57 -2.44 12.97
C ASN A 92 24.08 -2.54 13.27
N VAL A 93 24.52 -3.74 13.68
CA VAL A 93 25.84 -4.06 14.26
C VAL A 93 27.04 -3.61 13.43
N LYS A 94 26.86 -3.42 12.12
CA LYS A 94 27.93 -2.96 11.24
C LYS A 94 28.52 -1.61 11.67
N PHE A 95 27.69 -0.68 12.13
CA PHE A 95 28.17 0.65 12.51
C PHE A 95 28.93 0.57 13.84
N ASP A 96 28.26 0.18 14.91
CA ASP A 96 28.80 0.17 16.27
C ASP A 96 30.05 -0.71 16.40
N ALA A 97 30.00 -1.92 15.83
CA ALA A 97 31.13 -2.84 15.93
C ALA A 97 32.36 -2.35 15.18
N ASN A 98 32.19 -1.67 14.03
CA ASN A 98 33.33 -1.15 13.28
C ASN A 98 33.93 0.09 13.95
N LEU A 99 33.08 1.01 14.41
CA LEU A 99 33.53 2.22 15.09
C LEU A 99 34.27 1.89 16.39
N LEU A 100 33.73 0.99 17.21
CA LEU A 100 34.39 0.57 18.44
C LEU A 100 35.66 -0.24 18.17
N ALA A 101 35.65 -1.16 17.18
CA ALA A 101 36.84 -1.92 16.84
C ALA A 101 37.98 -1.03 16.34
N GLU A 102 37.68 -0.01 15.53
CA GLU A 102 38.68 0.95 15.06
C GLU A 102 39.23 1.79 16.22
N ALA A 103 38.37 2.31 17.09
CA ALA A 103 38.80 3.08 18.26
C ALA A 103 39.70 2.23 19.19
N LEU A 104 39.31 0.98 19.47
CA LEU A 104 40.10 0.04 20.26
C LEU A 104 41.44 -0.32 19.61
N PHE A 105 41.46 -0.49 18.29
CA PHE A 105 42.68 -0.82 17.54
C PHE A 105 43.77 0.24 17.71
N TRP A 106 43.40 1.53 17.65
CA TRP A 106 44.34 2.63 17.85
C TRP A 106 44.91 2.69 19.27
N GLU A 107 44.19 2.15 20.25
CA GLU A 107 44.65 2.01 21.64
C GLU A 107 45.38 0.68 21.92
N GLY A 108 45.58 -0.16 20.89
CA GLY A 108 46.33 -1.42 20.97
C GLY A 108 45.50 -2.66 21.32
N PHE A 109 44.17 -2.61 21.19
CA PHE A 109 43.25 -3.71 21.44
C PHE A 109 42.61 -4.22 20.15
N ASP A 110 42.66 -5.53 19.90
CA ASP A 110 42.04 -6.16 18.72
C ASP A 110 40.69 -6.80 19.09
N LEU A 111 39.58 -6.20 18.64
CA LEU A 111 38.24 -6.75 18.86
C LEU A 111 37.87 -7.77 17.77
N LEU A 112 38.09 -9.06 18.07
CA LEU A 112 37.84 -10.19 17.16
C LEU A 112 36.58 -10.99 17.51
N THR A 113 35.66 -10.41 18.27
CA THR A 113 34.47 -11.10 18.77
C THR A 113 33.44 -11.35 17.65
N PRO A 114 32.69 -12.46 17.71
CA PRO A 114 31.55 -12.68 16.81
C PRO A 114 30.51 -11.57 16.95
N ARG A 115 29.82 -11.25 15.86
CA ARG A 115 28.85 -10.16 15.76
C ARG A 115 27.46 -10.67 15.44
N VAL A 116 26.47 -10.14 16.13
CA VAL A 116 25.05 -10.47 15.96
C VAL A 116 24.26 -9.20 15.70
N ASP A 117 23.43 -9.24 14.67
CA ASP A 117 22.58 -8.13 14.29
C ASP A 117 21.11 -8.38 14.66
N THR A 118 20.56 -7.51 15.53
CA THR A 118 19.16 -7.65 15.96
C THR A 118 18.14 -7.21 14.90
N VAL A 119 18.54 -6.41 13.90
CA VAL A 119 17.63 -5.96 12.81
C VAL A 119 17.30 -7.13 11.90
N GLU A 120 18.30 -7.87 11.41
CA GLU A 120 18.04 -9.01 10.53
C GLU A 120 17.36 -10.17 11.26
N LEU A 121 17.72 -10.40 12.53
CA LEU A 121 17.02 -11.37 13.37
C LEU A 121 15.54 -10.97 13.57
N ALA A 122 15.27 -9.69 13.89
CA ALA A 122 13.89 -9.21 14.02
C ALA A 122 13.12 -9.36 12.70
N GLN A 123 13.75 -9.05 11.57
CA GLN A 123 13.15 -9.25 10.24
C GLN A 123 12.75 -10.71 9.99
N VAL A 124 13.56 -11.67 10.41
CA VAL A 124 13.25 -13.11 10.27
C VAL A 124 12.13 -13.55 11.21
N PHE A 125 12.20 -13.17 12.48
CA PHE A 125 11.34 -13.72 13.53
C PHE A 125 10.05 -12.93 13.79
N TYR A 126 9.93 -11.72 13.24
CA TYR A 126 8.72 -10.90 13.24
C TYR A 126 8.36 -10.41 11.82
N PRO A 127 8.14 -11.33 10.86
CA PRO A 127 8.11 -11.02 9.43
C PRO A 127 6.93 -10.11 9.01
N THR A 128 5.91 -9.97 9.85
CA THR A 128 4.73 -9.13 9.58
C THR A 128 4.92 -7.66 9.93
N PHE A 129 6.06 -7.26 10.50
CA PHE A 129 6.32 -5.85 10.83
C PHE A 129 6.79 -5.06 9.61
N ASP A 130 6.29 -3.82 9.48
CA ASP A 130 6.63 -2.92 8.37
C ASP A 130 7.97 -2.20 8.58
N LYS A 131 8.33 -1.95 9.84
CA LYS A 131 9.51 -1.17 10.25
C LYS A 131 10.26 -1.89 11.36
N TYR A 132 11.59 -1.82 11.29
CA TYR A 132 12.51 -2.52 12.20
C TYR A 132 13.50 -1.58 12.88
N SER A 133 13.20 -0.28 12.98
CA SER A 133 14.00 0.59 13.86
C SER A 133 13.68 0.28 15.32
N LEU A 134 14.66 0.46 16.20
CA LEU A 134 14.56 0.10 17.62
C LEU A 134 13.28 0.64 18.27
N GLY A 135 13.00 1.94 18.12
CA GLY A 135 11.78 2.54 18.69
C GLY A 135 10.47 1.93 18.17
N ASN A 136 10.39 1.55 16.89
CA ASN A 136 9.19 0.88 16.35
C ASN A 136 9.05 -0.54 16.92
N LEU A 137 10.15 -1.29 17.01
CA LEU A 137 10.15 -2.63 17.59
C LEU A 137 9.80 -2.60 19.07
N CYS A 138 10.29 -1.61 19.81
CA CYS A 138 9.97 -1.45 21.21
C CYS A 138 8.48 -1.22 21.43
N GLY A 139 7.86 -0.32 20.64
CA GLY A 139 6.42 -0.10 20.70
C GLY A 139 5.59 -1.32 20.31
N LEU A 140 6.01 -2.10 19.30
CA LEU A 140 5.29 -3.29 18.84
C LEU A 140 5.43 -4.50 19.78
N LEU A 141 6.56 -4.60 20.48
CA LEU A 141 6.89 -5.74 21.34
C LEU A 141 6.74 -5.42 22.83
N ASP A 142 6.21 -4.25 23.18
CA ASP A 142 6.02 -3.79 24.57
C ASP A 142 7.34 -3.85 25.36
N ILE A 143 8.38 -3.20 24.80
CA ILE A 143 9.70 -2.99 25.43
C ILE A 143 9.73 -1.54 25.90
N SER A 144 10.12 -1.33 27.16
CA SER A 144 10.25 0.02 27.71
C SER A 144 11.45 0.73 27.09
N LEU A 145 11.21 1.92 26.54
CA LEU A 145 12.25 2.82 26.03
C LEU A 145 12.02 4.21 26.63
N GLU A 146 12.41 4.36 27.89
CA GLU A 146 12.43 5.65 28.59
C GLU A 146 13.77 6.33 28.31
N ASN A 147 13.78 7.63 27.98
CA ASN A 147 14.97 8.37 27.54
C ASN A 147 15.65 7.75 26.31
N ALA A 148 14.87 7.51 25.24
CA ALA A 148 15.42 7.22 23.92
C ALA A 148 16.54 8.23 23.59
N HIS A 149 17.64 7.77 22.99
CA HIS A 149 18.84 8.56 22.62
C HIS A 149 19.91 8.74 23.71
N THR A 150 19.91 7.91 24.75
CA THR A 150 21.14 7.63 25.50
C THR A 150 21.64 6.25 25.10
N ALA A 151 22.95 6.12 24.89
CA ALA A 151 23.56 4.87 24.44
C ALA A 151 23.20 3.70 25.38
N LEU A 152 23.14 3.93 26.70
CA LEU A 152 22.77 2.87 27.63
C LEU A 152 21.30 2.44 27.50
N ALA A 153 20.36 3.39 27.37
CA ALA A 153 18.95 3.06 27.23
C ALA A 153 18.70 2.23 25.95
N ASP A 154 19.34 2.62 24.85
CA ASP A 154 19.21 1.94 23.56
C ASP A 154 19.90 0.56 23.59
N ALA A 155 21.05 0.42 24.26
CA ALA A 155 21.69 -0.88 24.51
C ALA A 155 20.81 -1.82 25.37
N GLN A 156 20.17 -1.29 26.42
CA GLN A 156 19.26 -2.06 27.28
C GLN A 156 17.98 -2.48 26.53
N ALA A 157 17.39 -1.59 25.74
CA ALA A 157 16.24 -1.90 24.91
C ALA A 157 16.59 -2.95 23.84
N THR A 158 17.77 -2.82 23.22
CA THR A 158 18.31 -3.82 22.28
C THR A 158 18.54 -5.17 22.96
N ALA A 159 18.99 -5.18 24.21
CA ALA A 159 19.16 -6.42 24.98
C ALA A 159 17.82 -7.11 25.24
N GLN A 160 16.79 -6.35 25.63
CA GLN A 160 15.42 -6.88 25.80
C GLN A 160 14.83 -7.37 24.48
N LEU A 161 15.07 -6.64 23.38
CA LEU A 161 14.68 -7.07 22.04
C LEU A 161 15.34 -8.40 21.66
N PHE A 162 16.65 -8.54 21.90
CA PHE A 162 17.39 -9.76 21.63
C PHE A 162 16.83 -10.96 22.42
N LEU A 163 16.54 -10.78 23.71
CA LEU A 163 15.90 -11.80 24.53
C LEU A 163 14.50 -12.19 24.01
N LYS A 164 13.68 -11.21 23.60
CA LYS A 164 12.37 -11.49 22.97
C LYS A 164 12.50 -12.24 21.65
N ILE A 165 13.54 -11.96 20.86
CA ILE A 165 13.85 -12.73 19.65
C ILE A 165 14.19 -14.18 20.03
N GLN A 166 15.04 -14.40 21.03
CA GLN A 166 15.36 -15.75 21.50
C GLN A 166 14.13 -16.51 22.00
N ASP A 167 13.24 -15.85 22.73
CA ASP A 167 11.97 -16.43 23.18
C ASP A 167 11.03 -16.74 22.01
N LYS A 168 11.03 -15.89 20.99
CA LYS A 168 10.31 -16.16 19.73
C LYS A 168 10.85 -17.41 19.04
N ILE A 169 12.17 -17.60 18.96
CA ILE A 169 12.80 -18.82 18.41
C ILE A 169 12.38 -20.04 19.24
N LYS A 170 12.44 -19.96 20.58
CA LYS A 170 12.02 -21.04 21.49
C LYS A 170 10.56 -21.46 21.29
N SER A 171 9.70 -20.53 20.87
CA SER A 171 8.28 -20.81 20.61
C SER A 171 8.02 -21.63 19.33
N LEU A 172 9.00 -21.72 18.43
CA LEU A 172 8.86 -22.44 17.17
C LEU A 172 9.09 -23.95 17.34
N PRO A 173 8.60 -24.81 16.43
CA PRO A 173 8.96 -26.22 16.42
C PRO A 173 10.47 -26.43 16.24
N LYS A 174 11.09 -27.27 17.06
CA LYS A 174 12.54 -27.52 16.98
C LYS A 174 13.01 -28.00 15.59
N ALA A 175 12.23 -28.86 14.93
CA ALA A 175 12.52 -29.30 13.56
C ALA A 175 12.42 -28.17 12.50
N LEU A 176 11.61 -27.14 12.76
CA LEU A 176 11.61 -25.93 11.94
C LEU A 176 12.92 -25.15 12.14
N VAL A 177 13.33 -24.95 13.39
CA VAL A 177 14.57 -24.25 13.73
C VAL A 177 15.79 -24.98 13.16
N GLU A 178 15.78 -26.33 13.18
CA GLU A 178 16.80 -27.15 12.52
C GLU A 178 16.88 -26.87 11.01
N LYS A 179 15.73 -26.80 10.31
CA LYS A 179 15.71 -26.43 8.88
C LYS A 179 16.15 -24.98 8.66
N MET A 180 15.79 -24.06 9.55
CA MET A 180 16.23 -22.67 9.46
C MET A 180 17.76 -22.55 9.60
N LEU A 181 18.38 -23.37 10.46
CA LEU A 181 19.84 -23.43 10.58
C LEU A 181 20.52 -23.86 9.28
N THR A 182 19.87 -24.54 8.33
CA THR A 182 20.50 -24.82 7.02
C THR A 182 20.56 -23.59 6.11
N LEU A 183 19.84 -22.51 6.45
CA LEU A 183 19.77 -21.26 5.67
C LEU A 183 20.34 -20.06 6.45
N ALA A 184 20.65 -20.23 7.74
CA ALA A 184 21.01 -19.15 8.66
C ALA A 184 22.32 -18.44 8.31
N ASP A 185 23.22 -19.08 7.55
CA ASP A 185 24.48 -18.45 7.08
C ASP A 185 24.24 -17.30 6.08
N SER A 186 23.02 -17.15 5.58
CA SER A 186 22.62 -16.02 4.74
C SER A 186 22.26 -14.74 5.52
N ILE A 187 22.16 -14.82 6.85
CA ILE A 187 21.97 -13.67 7.74
C ILE A 187 23.36 -13.03 7.95
N ILE A 188 23.42 -11.71 8.09
CA ILE A 188 24.70 -11.00 8.25
C ILE A 188 25.49 -11.45 9.50
N TYR A 189 26.81 -11.48 9.35
CA TYR A 189 27.78 -11.83 10.40
C TYR A 189 27.47 -13.20 11.03
N GLU A 190 27.75 -13.35 12.32
CA GLU A 190 27.52 -14.57 13.09
C GLU A 190 26.15 -14.57 13.78
N SER A 191 25.17 -13.84 13.24
CA SER A 191 23.79 -13.77 13.79
C SER A 191 23.12 -15.15 13.92
N ARG A 192 23.56 -16.12 13.13
CA ARG A 192 23.20 -17.55 13.27
C ARG A 192 23.39 -18.08 14.70
N LEU A 193 24.40 -17.60 15.44
CA LEU A 193 24.72 -18.08 16.79
C LEU A 193 23.53 -17.95 17.75
N ALA A 194 22.71 -16.90 17.58
CA ALA A 194 21.50 -16.71 18.38
C ALA A 194 20.45 -17.81 18.15
N ILE A 195 20.37 -18.34 16.93
CA ILE A 195 19.47 -19.44 16.57
C ILE A 195 20.03 -20.77 17.08
N GLU A 196 21.35 -20.97 16.92
CA GLU A 196 22.04 -22.18 17.32
C GLU A 196 22.01 -22.40 18.85
N GLU A 197 22.28 -21.35 19.64
CA GLU A 197 22.19 -21.41 21.11
C GLU A 197 20.81 -21.90 21.57
N VAL A 198 19.75 -21.27 21.02
CA VAL A 198 18.39 -21.65 21.36
C VAL A 198 18.11 -23.10 20.94
N TYR A 199 18.46 -23.48 19.70
CA TYR A 199 18.25 -24.84 19.19
C TYR A 199 18.84 -25.93 20.08
N GLN A 200 20.05 -25.72 20.62
CA GLN A 200 20.73 -26.70 21.49
C GLN A 200 19.96 -26.98 22.79
N THR A 201 19.16 -26.02 23.26
CA THR A 201 18.38 -26.12 24.51
C THR A 201 16.91 -26.48 24.28
N MET A 202 16.44 -26.53 23.01
CA MET A 202 15.04 -26.78 22.69
C MET A 202 14.63 -28.25 22.97
N PRO A 203 13.48 -28.47 23.63
CA PRO A 203 12.91 -29.80 23.78
C PRO A 203 12.32 -30.29 22.45
N ASP A 204 12.33 -31.62 22.24
CA ASP A 204 11.59 -32.25 21.15
C ASP A 204 10.10 -32.26 21.49
N GLN A 205 9.39 -31.17 21.19
CA GLN A 205 7.98 -31.02 21.51
C GLN A 205 7.15 -30.72 20.26
N GLN A 206 6.03 -31.43 20.11
CA GLN A 206 5.02 -31.14 19.09
C GLN A 206 4.10 -30.02 19.57
N ASP A 207 4.03 -28.94 18.80
CA ASP A 207 2.99 -27.93 18.96
C ASP A 207 1.65 -28.48 18.43
N LYS A 208 0.62 -28.46 19.27
CA LYS A 208 -0.74 -28.94 18.92
C LYS A 208 -1.45 -27.99 17.96
N GLU A 209 -1.04 -26.72 17.93
CA GLU A 209 -1.65 -25.69 17.08
C GLU A 209 -1.05 -25.66 15.67
N LEU A 210 0.09 -26.32 15.46
CA LEU A 210 0.75 -26.43 14.17
C LEU A 210 0.50 -27.80 13.53
N GLN A 211 0.54 -27.83 12.21
CA GLN A 211 0.57 -29.04 11.40
C GLN A 211 1.86 -29.05 10.60
N SER A 212 2.59 -30.17 10.63
CA SER A 212 3.80 -30.35 9.81
C SER A 212 3.43 -31.07 8.52
N CYS A 213 3.81 -30.48 7.39
CA CYS A 213 3.67 -31.04 6.04
C CYS A 213 5.00 -30.87 5.31
N HIS A 214 5.70 -31.97 5.02
CA HIS A 214 6.96 -31.94 4.25
C HIS A 214 7.98 -30.89 4.74
N CYS A 215 8.28 -30.88 6.05
CA CYS A 215 9.19 -29.93 6.71
C CYS A 215 8.74 -28.46 6.74
N ILE A 216 7.53 -28.16 6.26
CA ILE A 216 6.85 -26.87 6.43
C ILE A 216 5.86 -27.00 7.59
N PHE A 217 5.81 -25.99 8.46
CA PHE A 217 4.90 -25.95 9.61
C PHE A 217 3.84 -24.88 9.39
N LEU A 218 2.57 -25.28 9.46
CA LEU A 218 1.42 -24.45 9.14
C LEU A 218 0.51 -24.28 10.35
N ARG A 219 -0.02 -23.06 10.56
CA ARG A 219 -1.01 -22.82 11.61
C ARG A 219 -2.33 -23.53 11.29
N ARG A 220 -2.84 -24.32 12.24
CA ARG A 220 -4.16 -24.95 12.09
C ARG A 220 -5.27 -23.91 12.12
N SER A 221 -6.29 -24.12 11.29
CA SER A 221 -7.49 -23.29 11.33
C SER A 221 -8.29 -23.52 12.63
N GLN A 222 -8.69 -22.44 13.29
CA GLN A 222 -9.57 -22.49 14.46
C GLN A 222 -11.02 -22.69 14.00
N LYS A 223 -11.79 -23.45 14.78
CA LYS A 223 -13.24 -23.58 14.56
C LYS A 223 -13.93 -22.30 15.00
N LEU A 224 -14.73 -21.72 14.11
CA LEU A 224 -15.61 -20.59 14.41
C LEU A 224 -16.61 -20.98 15.51
N THR A 225 -16.91 -20.02 16.38
CA THR A 225 -18.03 -20.11 17.32
C THR A 225 -19.36 -20.11 16.57
N SER A 226 -20.41 -20.63 17.19
CA SER A 226 -21.73 -20.66 16.58
C SER A 226 -22.28 -19.24 16.43
N GLU A 227 -22.75 -18.91 15.22
CA GLU A 227 -23.39 -17.63 14.90
C GLU A 227 -24.60 -17.36 15.83
N LYS A 228 -24.61 -16.18 16.44
CA LYS A 228 -25.72 -15.66 17.24
C LYS A 228 -26.69 -14.90 16.33
N LYS A 229 -27.98 -14.98 16.64
CA LYS A 229 -29.02 -14.23 15.90
C LYS A 229 -28.97 -12.74 16.28
N LEU A 230 -28.87 -11.88 15.28
CA LEU A 230 -28.98 -10.42 15.46
C LEU A 230 -30.42 -10.00 15.75
N SER A 231 -30.58 -8.88 16.46
CA SER A 231 -31.89 -8.23 16.64
C SER A 231 -32.41 -7.68 15.30
N GLN A 232 -33.73 -7.64 15.11
CA GLN A 232 -34.32 -6.88 14.00
C GLN A 232 -34.21 -5.37 14.23
N ASP A 233 -34.04 -4.94 15.48
CA ASP A 233 -33.82 -3.54 15.80
C ASP A 233 -32.35 -3.17 15.61
N PHE A 234 -32.10 -2.21 14.71
CA PHE A 234 -30.76 -1.74 14.37
C PHE A 234 -30.01 -1.14 15.58
N LEU A 235 -30.69 -0.36 16.43
CA LEU A 235 -30.07 0.29 17.59
C LEU A 235 -29.60 -0.74 18.63
N THR A 236 -30.41 -1.76 18.89
CA THR A 236 -30.02 -2.88 19.76
C THR A 236 -28.70 -3.50 19.31
N ASN A 237 -28.52 -3.74 18.00
CA ASN A 237 -27.28 -4.32 17.49
C ASN A 237 -26.08 -3.36 17.64
N LEU A 238 -26.26 -2.05 17.42
CA LEU A 238 -25.20 -1.06 17.64
C LEU A 238 -24.74 -1.03 19.12
N TYR A 239 -25.68 -1.02 20.06
CA TYR A 239 -25.33 -1.01 21.49
C TYR A 239 -24.62 -2.31 21.91
N LEU A 240 -24.99 -3.46 21.35
CA LEU A 240 -24.29 -4.73 21.59
C LEU A 240 -22.84 -4.71 21.07
N LEU A 241 -22.57 -3.92 20.03
CA LEU A 241 -21.23 -3.68 19.50
C LEU A 241 -20.45 -2.61 20.27
N GLY A 242 -21.05 -1.99 21.29
CA GLY A 242 -20.45 -0.88 22.03
C GLY A 242 -20.32 0.41 21.21
N LEU A 243 -21.17 0.59 20.19
CA LEU A 243 -21.15 1.74 19.29
C LEU A 243 -22.20 2.78 19.70
N GLU A 244 -21.89 4.05 19.42
CA GLU A 244 -22.79 5.17 19.68
C GLU A 244 -23.86 5.33 18.60
N GLU A 245 -25.02 5.83 19.02
CA GLU A 245 -26.12 6.14 18.12
C GLU A 245 -25.82 7.39 17.27
N ARG A 246 -26.08 7.28 15.96
CA ARG A 246 -26.01 8.40 15.02
C ARG A 246 -27.32 8.51 14.22
N PRO A 247 -28.07 9.63 14.32
CA PRO A 247 -29.38 9.77 13.67
C PRO A 247 -29.36 9.58 12.13
N GLU A 248 -28.31 10.08 11.45
CA GLU A 248 -28.19 9.90 10.00
C GLU A 248 -27.87 8.45 9.62
N GLN A 249 -27.10 7.73 10.45
CA GLN A 249 -26.82 6.30 10.26
C GLN A 249 -28.10 5.47 10.42
N LEU A 250 -28.96 5.81 11.39
CA LEU A 250 -30.25 5.16 11.58
C LEU A 250 -31.18 5.37 10.37
N LYS A 251 -31.19 6.57 9.79
CA LYS A 251 -31.94 6.83 8.55
C LYS A 251 -31.39 6.02 7.38
N PHE A 252 -30.06 5.95 7.26
CA PHE A 252 -29.40 5.13 6.24
C PHE A 252 -29.75 3.65 6.39
N ALA A 253 -29.74 3.11 7.61
CA ALA A 253 -30.14 1.74 7.89
C ALA A 253 -31.61 1.46 7.52
N ARG A 254 -32.52 2.41 7.71
CA ARG A 254 -33.92 2.27 7.25
C ARG A 254 -34.03 2.25 5.72
N PHE A 255 -33.30 3.13 5.02
CA PHE A 255 -33.22 3.06 3.55
C PHE A 255 -32.63 1.74 3.07
N MET A 256 -31.68 1.18 3.82
CA MET A 256 -31.13 -0.13 3.56
C MET A 256 -32.19 -1.24 3.72
N GLU A 257 -33.00 -1.20 4.77
CA GLU A 257 -34.12 -2.13 4.97
C GLU A 257 -35.13 -2.05 3.82
N GLU A 258 -35.53 -0.84 3.42
CA GLU A 258 -36.44 -0.61 2.28
C GLU A 258 -35.84 -1.10 0.96
N ALA A 259 -34.54 -0.84 0.75
CA ALA A 259 -33.81 -1.28 -0.43
C ALA A 259 -33.76 -2.80 -0.53
N LEU A 260 -33.67 -3.53 0.59
CA LEU A 260 -33.65 -4.98 0.61
C LEU A 260 -34.97 -5.61 0.14
N ASP A 261 -36.08 -4.89 0.19
CA ASP A 261 -37.39 -5.37 -0.31
C ASP A 261 -37.63 -5.12 -1.80
N GLN A 262 -36.81 -4.30 -2.46
CA GLN A 262 -36.95 -4.02 -3.90
C GLN A 262 -36.44 -5.17 -4.77
N GLN A 263 -37.04 -5.43 -5.93
CA GLN A 263 -36.44 -6.38 -6.88
C GLN A 263 -35.33 -5.72 -7.72
N GLU A 264 -35.50 -4.44 -8.02
CA GLU A 264 -34.54 -3.67 -8.79
C GLU A 264 -33.30 -3.27 -7.97
N PRO A 265 -32.15 -3.03 -8.63
CA PRO A 265 -30.95 -2.51 -7.98
C PRO A 265 -31.21 -1.21 -7.22
N SER A 266 -30.66 -1.11 -6.02
CA SER A 266 -30.84 0.05 -5.15
C SER A 266 -29.54 0.82 -4.96
N PHE A 267 -29.61 2.13 -5.09
CA PHE A 267 -28.49 3.05 -4.95
C PHE A 267 -28.74 3.98 -3.77
N LEU A 268 -27.86 3.90 -2.77
CA LEU A 268 -27.99 4.63 -1.51
C LEU A 268 -26.85 5.64 -1.38
N GLU A 269 -27.20 6.90 -1.12
CA GLU A 269 -26.22 7.96 -0.88
C GLU A 269 -25.76 7.95 0.57
N ALA A 270 -24.45 7.85 0.78
CA ALA A 270 -23.85 7.77 2.11
C ALA A 270 -22.54 8.55 2.18
N GLN A 271 -22.53 9.57 3.02
CA GLN A 271 -21.37 10.43 3.24
C GLN A 271 -20.28 9.72 4.04
N THR A 272 -19.03 10.14 3.86
CA THR A 272 -17.89 9.70 4.68
C THR A 272 -18.18 9.94 6.16
N GLY A 273 -17.77 9.00 7.03
CA GLY A 273 -17.96 9.12 8.48
C GLY A 273 -19.34 8.71 9.00
N LEU A 274 -20.30 8.42 8.11
CA LEU A 274 -21.67 8.01 8.49
C LEU A 274 -21.71 6.68 9.27
N GLY A 275 -20.65 5.86 9.22
CA GLY A 275 -20.68 4.47 9.68
C GLY A 275 -21.39 3.56 8.68
N LYS A 276 -21.10 3.74 7.39
CA LYS A 276 -21.75 3.04 6.26
C LYS A 276 -21.71 1.53 6.42
N THR A 277 -20.55 0.99 6.80
CA THR A 277 -20.31 -0.46 6.95
C THR A 277 -21.32 -1.13 7.86
N PHE A 278 -21.46 -0.67 9.10
CA PHE A 278 -22.50 -1.17 9.99
C PHE A 278 -23.91 -0.85 9.49
N GLY A 279 -24.07 0.32 8.87
CA GLY A 279 -25.33 0.77 8.28
C GLY A 279 -25.89 -0.16 7.20
N TYR A 280 -25.05 -0.79 6.39
CA TYR A 280 -25.50 -1.80 5.42
C TYR A 280 -25.40 -3.24 5.95
N LEU A 281 -24.37 -3.60 6.73
CA LEU A 281 -24.20 -4.99 7.18
C LEU A 281 -25.27 -5.41 8.19
N LEU A 282 -25.59 -4.57 9.19
CA LEU A 282 -26.52 -4.95 10.25
C LEU A 282 -27.93 -5.22 9.72
N PRO A 283 -28.53 -4.37 8.84
CA PRO A 283 -29.84 -4.66 8.26
C PRO A 283 -29.88 -5.93 7.39
N ILE A 284 -28.80 -6.23 6.65
CA ILE A 284 -28.75 -7.45 5.83
C ILE A 284 -28.64 -8.69 6.73
N LEU A 285 -27.72 -8.64 7.70
CA LEU A 285 -27.43 -9.77 8.56
C LEU A 285 -28.58 -10.08 9.55
N SER A 286 -29.36 -9.06 9.95
CA SER A 286 -30.52 -9.26 10.82
C SER A 286 -31.65 -10.05 10.16
N ARG A 287 -31.80 -10.03 8.83
CA ARG A 287 -32.85 -10.76 8.09
C ARG A 287 -32.74 -12.29 8.18
N GLY A 288 -31.58 -12.83 8.54
CA GLY A 288 -31.42 -14.27 8.78
C GLY A 288 -30.15 -14.85 8.16
N ARG A 289 -30.29 -15.67 7.11
CA ARG A 289 -29.19 -16.46 6.49
C ARG A 289 -28.73 -15.95 5.11
N GLU A 290 -29.08 -14.71 4.73
CA GLU A 290 -28.63 -14.06 3.48
C GLU A 290 -27.12 -13.86 3.43
N LYS A 291 -26.38 -14.59 2.59
CA LYS A 291 -24.93 -14.37 2.47
C LYS A 291 -24.67 -13.01 1.83
N VAL A 292 -23.59 -12.36 2.23
CA VAL A 292 -23.23 -11.03 1.74
C VAL A 292 -21.92 -11.10 0.99
N LEU A 293 -21.84 -10.43 -0.15
CA LEU A 293 -20.58 -10.10 -0.81
C LEU A 293 -20.42 -8.59 -0.78
N VAL A 294 -19.40 -8.10 -0.10
CA VAL A 294 -19.03 -6.68 -0.10
C VAL A 294 -17.85 -6.51 -1.05
N THR A 295 -17.96 -5.57 -1.98
CA THR A 295 -16.83 -5.12 -2.79
C THR A 295 -16.47 -3.69 -2.42
N VAL A 296 -15.18 -3.43 -2.23
CA VAL A 296 -14.63 -2.10 -1.91
C VAL A 296 -13.58 -1.67 -2.95
N PRO A 297 -13.21 -0.39 -3.04
CA PRO A 297 -12.30 0.07 -4.09
C PRO A 297 -10.89 -0.52 -4.05
N THR A 298 -10.32 -0.73 -2.86
CA THR A 298 -8.90 -1.09 -2.70
C THR A 298 -8.71 -2.23 -1.70
N LYS A 299 -7.60 -2.97 -1.84
CA LYS A 299 -7.19 -4.01 -0.88
C LYS A 299 -6.98 -3.44 0.53
N ILE A 300 -6.50 -2.20 0.64
CA ILE A 300 -6.31 -1.51 1.92
C ILE A 300 -7.66 -1.34 2.65
N LEU A 301 -8.69 -0.84 1.96
CA LEU A 301 -10.03 -0.70 2.55
C LEU A 301 -10.64 -2.07 2.88
N GLN A 302 -10.36 -3.08 2.06
CA GLN A 302 -10.80 -4.46 2.29
C GLN A 302 -10.19 -5.01 3.59
N ASP A 303 -8.90 -4.81 3.82
CA ASP A 303 -8.20 -5.26 5.02
C ASP A 303 -8.63 -4.45 6.26
N GLN A 304 -8.82 -3.14 6.13
CA GLN A 304 -9.35 -2.28 7.20
C GLN A 304 -10.75 -2.72 7.65
N LEU A 305 -11.65 -2.99 6.71
CA LEU A 305 -13.02 -3.46 6.99
C LEU A 305 -12.98 -4.77 7.77
N LEU A 306 -12.13 -5.71 7.36
CA LEU A 306 -11.99 -6.99 8.03
C LEU A 306 -11.44 -6.85 9.46
N GLN A 307 -10.37 -6.08 9.63
CA GLN A 307 -9.67 -5.92 10.92
C GLN A 307 -10.47 -5.14 11.96
N LYS A 308 -11.34 -4.22 11.53
CA LYS A 308 -12.17 -3.40 12.42
C LYS A 308 -13.59 -3.96 12.52
N GLU A 309 -14.42 -3.71 11.51
CA GLU A 309 -15.84 -4.07 11.56
C GLU A 309 -16.08 -5.58 11.50
N GLY A 310 -15.33 -6.31 10.66
CA GLY A 310 -15.40 -7.75 10.54
C GLY A 310 -15.06 -8.45 11.86
N ARG A 311 -13.93 -8.08 12.46
CA ARG A 311 -13.48 -8.60 13.77
C ARG A 311 -14.51 -8.35 14.86
N LEU A 312 -15.07 -7.14 14.95
CA LEU A 312 -16.06 -6.82 15.98
C LEU A 312 -17.35 -7.64 15.81
N LEU A 313 -17.82 -7.82 14.57
CA LEU A 313 -19.01 -8.65 14.28
C LEU A 313 -18.75 -10.14 14.53
N GLU A 314 -17.54 -10.62 14.26
CA GLU A 314 -17.12 -12.00 14.56
C GLU A 314 -17.04 -12.24 16.08
N GLU A 315 -16.43 -11.33 16.84
CA GLU A 315 -16.29 -11.45 18.30
C GLU A 315 -17.65 -11.36 19.03
N VAL A 316 -18.50 -10.41 18.64
CA VAL A 316 -19.80 -10.18 19.31
C VAL A 316 -20.85 -11.20 18.88
N PHE A 317 -20.99 -11.43 17.57
CA PHE A 317 -22.08 -12.23 16.99
C PHE A 317 -21.64 -13.58 16.41
N GLY A 318 -20.35 -13.90 16.31
CA GLY A 318 -19.89 -15.14 15.68
C GLY A 318 -20.17 -15.21 14.18
N ILE A 319 -20.29 -14.04 13.52
CA ILE A 319 -20.50 -13.97 12.07
C ILE A 319 -19.19 -14.30 11.36
N SER A 320 -19.21 -15.23 10.41
CA SER A 320 -18.01 -15.62 9.67
C SER A 320 -17.70 -14.63 8.53
N PHE A 321 -16.47 -14.12 8.53
CA PHE A 321 -15.92 -13.25 7.50
C PHE A 321 -14.82 -13.94 6.71
N HIS A 322 -14.72 -13.62 5.42
CA HIS A 322 -13.58 -14.01 4.60
C HIS A 322 -13.20 -12.91 3.61
N SER A 323 -11.90 -12.59 3.54
CA SER A 323 -11.33 -11.68 2.56
C SER A 323 -10.82 -12.48 1.37
N LEU A 324 -11.46 -12.29 0.22
CA LEU A 324 -11.15 -12.98 -1.03
C LEU A 324 -10.28 -12.07 -1.91
N LYS A 325 -9.14 -12.58 -2.37
CA LYS A 325 -8.14 -11.84 -3.18
C LYS A 325 -7.76 -12.63 -4.44
N SER A 326 -7.02 -12.00 -5.36
CA SER A 326 -6.51 -12.70 -6.56
C SER A 326 -5.48 -13.78 -6.19
N PRO A 327 -5.36 -14.85 -7.00
CA PRO A 327 -4.44 -15.97 -6.73
C PRO A 327 -3.01 -15.53 -6.44
N GLU A 328 -2.52 -14.53 -7.18
CA GLU A 328 -1.19 -13.94 -7.06
C GLU A 328 -0.87 -13.31 -5.70
N ASN A 329 -1.87 -13.09 -4.83
CA ASN A 329 -1.61 -12.66 -3.45
C ASN A 329 -1.29 -13.84 -2.53
N TYR A 330 -1.63 -15.06 -2.89
CA TYR A 330 -1.43 -16.23 -2.05
C TYR A 330 -0.10 -16.90 -2.36
N LEU A 331 0.56 -17.43 -1.34
CA LEU A 331 1.70 -18.32 -1.50
C LEU A 331 1.26 -19.66 -2.11
N LYS A 332 2.00 -20.15 -3.12
CA LYS A 332 1.89 -21.52 -3.62
C LYS A 332 2.92 -22.41 -2.92
N LEU A 333 2.43 -23.26 -2.02
CA LEU A 333 3.29 -24.09 -1.16
C LEU A 333 4.22 -25.01 -1.96
N ASP A 334 3.75 -25.60 -3.06
CA ASP A 334 4.59 -26.44 -3.93
C ASP A 334 5.79 -25.68 -4.49
N HIS A 335 5.58 -24.44 -4.96
CA HIS A 335 6.66 -23.63 -5.52
C HIS A 335 7.65 -23.23 -4.43
N PHE A 336 7.14 -22.74 -3.29
CA PHE A 336 8.00 -22.39 -2.16
C PHE A 336 8.85 -23.58 -1.69
N TYR A 337 8.23 -24.75 -1.52
CA TYR A 337 8.92 -25.98 -1.14
C TYR A 337 10.06 -26.32 -2.10
N GLN A 338 9.85 -26.23 -3.42
CA GLN A 338 10.90 -26.47 -4.42
C GLN A 338 12.07 -25.49 -4.30
N THR A 339 11.83 -24.27 -3.84
CA THR A 339 12.90 -23.28 -3.64
C THR A 339 13.73 -23.53 -2.38
N LEU A 340 13.24 -24.31 -1.41
CA LEU A 340 13.95 -24.54 -0.14
C LEU A 340 15.25 -25.35 -0.30
N ASP A 341 15.36 -26.14 -1.38
CA ASP A 341 16.57 -26.93 -1.68
C ASP A 341 17.50 -26.25 -2.71
N ARG A 342 17.09 -25.09 -3.25
CA ARG A 342 17.92 -24.29 -4.16
C ARG A 342 18.72 -23.27 -3.36
N GLU A 343 20.04 -23.30 -3.48
CA GLU A 343 20.88 -22.20 -3.00
C GLU A 343 20.85 -21.06 -4.02
N TYR A 344 20.48 -19.86 -3.57
CA TYR A 344 20.59 -18.64 -4.37
C TYR A 344 21.84 -17.89 -3.90
N ASP A 345 22.61 -17.34 -4.84
CA ASP A 345 23.72 -16.42 -4.53
C ASP A 345 23.25 -15.14 -3.83
N ASN A 346 21.95 -14.83 -3.93
CA ASN A 346 21.33 -13.67 -3.32
C ASN A 346 20.88 -13.94 -1.87
N SER A 347 21.63 -13.43 -0.90
CA SER A 347 21.32 -13.55 0.55
C SER A 347 19.94 -13.01 0.92
N LEU A 348 19.42 -12.00 0.20
CA LEU A 348 18.08 -11.44 0.43
C LEU A 348 16.98 -12.50 0.22
N VAL A 349 17.15 -13.38 -0.78
CA VAL A 349 16.17 -14.44 -1.08
C VAL A 349 16.20 -15.51 0.01
N ASN A 350 17.39 -15.92 0.45
CA ASN A 350 17.50 -16.92 1.52
C ASN A 350 16.97 -16.38 2.87
N ARG A 351 17.19 -15.10 3.18
CA ARG A 351 16.54 -14.44 4.32
C ARG A 351 15.02 -14.41 4.17
N CYS A 352 14.50 -14.16 2.97
CA CYS A 352 13.06 -14.23 2.70
C CYS A 352 12.49 -15.64 2.96
N LYS A 353 13.23 -16.71 2.61
CA LYS A 353 12.82 -18.08 2.94
C LYS A 353 12.69 -18.29 4.44
N LEU A 354 13.66 -17.79 5.22
CA LEU A 354 13.59 -17.84 6.69
C LEU A 354 12.36 -17.09 7.22
N GLN A 355 12.08 -15.90 6.69
CA GLN A 355 10.87 -15.13 7.03
C GLN A 355 9.59 -15.90 6.75
N LEU A 356 9.48 -16.48 5.56
CA LEU A 356 8.30 -17.25 5.15
C LEU A 356 8.12 -18.51 6.01
N LEU A 357 9.20 -19.19 6.38
CA LEU A 357 9.16 -20.35 7.29
C LEU A 357 8.59 -19.97 8.66
N VAL A 358 8.98 -18.83 9.23
CA VAL A 358 8.39 -18.31 10.48
C VAL A 358 6.94 -17.89 10.27
N TRP A 359 6.66 -17.09 9.25
CA TRP A 359 5.33 -16.56 8.94
C TRP A 359 4.29 -17.67 8.72
N LEU A 360 4.67 -18.80 8.11
CA LEU A 360 3.79 -19.95 7.90
C LEU A 360 3.27 -20.57 9.20
N THR A 361 3.98 -20.40 10.31
CA THR A 361 3.52 -20.82 11.64
C THR A 361 2.46 -19.89 12.24
N GLU A 362 2.25 -18.72 11.63
CA GLU A 362 1.39 -17.64 12.14
C GLU A 362 0.19 -17.39 11.23
N THR A 363 0.40 -17.37 9.92
CA THR A 363 -0.64 -17.01 8.96
C THR A 363 -1.79 -18.00 8.94
N LYS A 364 -3.01 -17.45 8.84
CA LYS A 364 -4.25 -18.21 8.65
C LYS A 364 -4.78 -18.12 7.22
N THR A 365 -4.16 -17.29 6.38
CA THR A 365 -4.66 -16.90 5.06
C THR A 365 -3.69 -17.24 3.93
N GLY A 366 -2.39 -17.27 4.20
CA GLY A 366 -1.35 -17.42 3.19
C GLY A 366 -1.21 -16.22 2.25
N ASP A 367 -1.73 -15.05 2.64
CA ASP A 367 -1.61 -13.81 1.87
C ASP A 367 -0.21 -13.20 2.04
N LEU A 368 0.56 -13.16 0.96
CA LEU A 368 1.92 -12.60 0.91
C LEU A 368 1.99 -11.12 1.28
N ASN A 369 0.87 -10.39 1.24
CA ASN A 369 0.82 -9.00 1.70
C ASN A 369 0.88 -8.87 3.24
N GLU A 370 0.75 -9.96 3.99
CA GLU A 370 0.97 -9.98 5.44
C GLU A 370 2.45 -9.79 5.81
N ILE A 371 3.37 -9.98 4.87
CA ILE A 371 4.81 -9.72 5.05
C ILE A 371 5.06 -8.21 4.93
N GLY A 372 5.50 -7.55 6.02
CA GLY A 372 5.52 -6.08 6.09
C GLY A 372 6.45 -5.40 5.07
N GLN A 373 7.53 -6.08 4.65
CA GLN A 373 8.44 -5.59 3.60
C GLN A 373 8.35 -6.38 2.28
N ALA A 374 7.17 -6.94 1.97
CA ALA A 374 6.89 -7.75 0.76
C ALA A 374 7.46 -7.17 -0.55
N HIS A 375 7.40 -5.84 -0.72
CA HIS A 375 7.89 -5.14 -1.91
C HIS A 375 9.39 -5.41 -2.22
N ARG A 376 10.21 -5.62 -1.19
CA ARG A 376 11.65 -5.94 -1.33
C ARG A 376 11.88 -7.31 -1.98
N PHE A 377 10.89 -8.18 -1.90
CA PHE A 377 10.95 -9.55 -2.39
C PHE A 377 10.15 -9.77 -3.68
N SER A 378 9.69 -8.71 -4.34
CA SER A 378 8.82 -8.79 -5.52
C SER A 378 9.30 -9.77 -6.60
N SER A 379 10.60 -9.79 -6.91
CA SER A 379 11.18 -10.74 -7.87
C SER A 379 11.03 -12.20 -7.43
N TYR A 380 11.26 -12.50 -6.16
CA TYR A 380 11.13 -13.85 -5.61
C TYR A 380 9.65 -14.24 -5.40
N PHE A 381 8.81 -13.30 -4.98
CA PHE A 381 7.37 -13.52 -4.84
C PHE A 381 6.70 -13.87 -6.17
N ASN A 382 7.20 -13.33 -7.29
CA ASN A 382 6.73 -13.74 -8.61
C ASN A 382 6.97 -15.22 -8.92
N GLU A 383 8.00 -15.85 -8.35
CA GLU A 383 8.30 -17.28 -8.50
C GLU A 383 7.35 -18.17 -7.66
N ILE A 384 7.03 -17.71 -6.44
CA ILE A 384 6.32 -18.53 -5.43
C ILE A 384 4.84 -18.20 -5.27
N ARG A 385 4.32 -17.14 -5.89
CA ARG A 385 2.89 -16.79 -5.83
C ARG A 385 2.02 -17.80 -6.58
N HIS A 386 0.76 -17.90 -6.16
CA HIS A 386 -0.20 -18.81 -6.76
C HIS A 386 -0.70 -18.30 -8.13
N ASP A 387 -0.87 -19.23 -9.07
CA ASP A 387 -1.23 -18.99 -10.47
C ASP A 387 -2.71 -19.29 -10.79
N GLY A 388 -3.49 -19.61 -9.75
CA GLY A 388 -4.89 -20.02 -9.85
C GLY A 388 -5.10 -21.46 -10.29
N LYS A 389 -4.04 -22.27 -10.39
CA LYS A 389 -4.08 -23.67 -10.81
C LYS A 389 -3.51 -24.58 -9.73
N LEU A 390 -4.28 -25.58 -9.32
CA LEU A 390 -3.85 -26.57 -8.34
C LEU A 390 -4.16 -28.00 -8.83
N SER A 391 -3.13 -28.82 -8.93
CA SER A 391 -3.26 -30.25 -9.27
C SER A 391 -3.79 -31.03 -8.07
N LYS A 392 -4.67 -32.01 -8.31
CA LYS A 392 -5.11 -32.97 -7.27
C LYS A 392 -3.97 -33.84 -6.73
N HIS A 393 -2.82 -33.86 -7.41
CA HIS A 393 -1.61 -34.57 -6.99
C HIS A 393 -0.56 -33.64 -6.36
N SER A 394 -0.91 -32.38 -6.07
CA SER A 394 -0.06 -31.46 -5.30
C SER A 394 0.29 -32.07 -3.95
N LEU A 395 1.52 -31.83 -3.47
CA LEU A 395 1.99 -32.29 -2.16
C LEU A 395 1.23 -31.59 -1.01
N PHE A 396 0.69 -30.40 -1.28
CA PHE A 396 0.04 -29.53 -0.32
C PHE A 396 -1.43 -29.27 -0.68
N TYR A 397 -2.09 -30.21 -1.37
CA TYR A 397 -3.45 -30.00 -1.90
C TYR A 397 -4.47 -29.61 -0.81
N GLU A 398 -4.40 -30.21 0.38
CA GLU A 398 -5.35 -29.92 1.45
C GLU A 398 -5.00 -28.62 2.21
N GLU A 399 -3.73 -28.25 2.21
CA GLU A 399 -3.16 -27.09 2.89
C GLU A 399 -3.11 -25.83 2.02
N ASP A 400 -3.30 -25.95 0.71
CA ASP A 400 -3.19 -24.85 -0.24
C ASP A 400 -4.11 -23.68 0.13
N PHE A 401 -3.49 -22.54 0.42
CA PHE A 401 -4.17 -21.37 0.96
C PHE A 401 -5.19 -20.77 -0.01
N TRP A 402 -4.89 -20.77 -1.32
CA TRP A 402 -5.81 -20.27 -2.33
C TRP A 402 -7.06 -21.16 -2.41
N ARG A 403 -6.91 -22.48 -2.50
CA ARG A 403 -8.03 -23.43 -2.46
C ARG A 403 -8.84 -23.28 -1.18
N LEU A 404 -8.20 -23.24 -0.01
CA LEU A 404 -8.87 -23.04 1.26
C LEU A 404 -9.63 -21.71 1.30
N GLY A 405 -9.08 -20.65 0.71
CA GLY A 405 -9.76 -19.37 0.51
C GLY A 405 -11.03 -19.50 -0.33
N GLN A 406 -10.97 -20.23 -1.46
CA GLN A 406 -12.16 -20.50 -2.28
C GLN A 406 -13.26 -21.25 -1.50
N VAL A 407 -12.89 -22.26 -0.71
CA VAL A 407 -13.83 -23.00 0.15
C VAL A 407 -14.42 -22.09 1.22
N LYS A 408 -13.59 -21.31 1.93
CA LYS A 408 -14.03 -20.35 2.94
C LYS A 408 -14.96 -19.29 2.34
N SER A 409 -14.66 -18.80 1.14
CA SER A 409 -15.53 -17.88 0.41
C SER A 409 -16.93 -18.47 0.23
N ALA A 410 -17.02 -19.71 -0.24
CA ALA A 410 -18.31 -20.39 -0.45
C ALA A 410 -19.11 -20.58 0.85
N THR A 411 -18.45 -20.80 2.00
CA THR A 411 -19.12 -21.09 3.28
C THR A 411 -19.38 -19.87 4.15
N SER A 412 -18.61 -18.79 4.03
CA SER A 412 -18.68 -17.63 4.93
C SER A 412 -19.96 -16.83 4.76
N ARG A 413 -20.40 -16.21 5.87
CA ARG A 413 -21.59 -15.36 5.94
C ARG A 413 -21.38 -14.06 5.16
N VAL A 414 -20.20 -13.47 5.33
CA VAL A 414 -19.78 -12.25 4.63
C VAL A 414 -18.46 -12.52 3.93
N VAL A 415 -18.42 -12.25 2.62
CA VAL A 415 -17.18 -12.25 1.84
C VAL A 415 -16.88 -10.82 1.45
N ILE A 416 -15.63 -10.42 1.57
CA ILE A 416 -15.14 -9.09 1.19
C ILE A 416 -14.13 -9.27 0.06
N THR A 417 -14.26 -8.49 -1.00
CA THR A 417 -13.29 -8.41 -2.10
C THR A 417 -13.08 -6.95 -2.49
N ASN A 418 -12.16 -6.67 -3.42
CA ASN A 418 -12.08 -5.36 -4.05
C ASN A 418 -12.78 -5.34 -5.43
N HIS A 419 -13.04 -4.14 -5.97
CA HIS A 419 -13.72 -3.97 -7.25
C HIS A 419 -12.99 -4.64 -8.41
N ALA A 420 -11.66 -4.48 -8.48
CA ALA A 420 -10.87 -5.05 -9.56
C ALA A 420 -10.98 -6.58 -9.60
N TYR A 421 -10.80 -7.25 -8.45
CA TYR A 421 -10.89 -8.70 -8.38
C TYR A 421 -12.32 -9.21 -8.53
N LEU A 422 -13.33 -8.44 -8.11
CA LEU A 422 -14.73 -8.77 -8.40
C LEU A 422 -14.96 -8.86 -9.91
N LEU A 423 -14.53 -7.86 -10.68
CA LEU A 423 -14.70 -7.84 -12.14
C LEU A 423 -13.98 -9.02 -12.80
N THR A 424 -12.73 -9.28 -12.40
CA THR A 424 -11.98 -10.47 -12.87
C THR A 424 -12.75 -11.75 -12.58
N ARG A 425 -13.29 -11.90 -11.38
CA ARG A 425 -13.97 -13.13 -10.98
C ARG A 425 -15.31 -13.31 -11.68
N LEU A 426 -16.09 -12.25 -11.83
CA LEU A 426 -17.40 -12.28 -12.49
C LEU A 426 -17.31 -12.45 -14.00
N GLU A 427 -16.21 -12.00 -14.62
CA GLU A 427 -15.94 -12.28 -16.04
C GLU A 427 -15.85 -13.78 -16.31
N ASP A 428 -15.16 -14.52 -15.43
CA ASP A 428 -14.94 -15.94 -15.61
C ASP A 428 -16.08 -16.80 -15.01
N ASP A 429 -16.70 -16.35 -13.92
CA ASP A 429 -17.68 -17.14 -13.16
C ASP A 429 -18.58 -16.26 -12.26
N GLN A 430 -19.83 -16.10 -12.68
CA GLN A 430 -20.84 -15.32 -11.95
C GLN A 430 -21.37 -16.02 -10.69
N SER A 431 -21.07 -17.30 -10.46
CA SER A 431 -21.59 -18.07 -9.30
C SER A 431 -21.12 -17.54 -7.95
N LEU A 432 -20.11 -16.65 -7.93
CA LEU A 432 -19.72 -15.94 -6.71
C LEU A 432 -20.91 -15.19 -6.09
N LEU A 433 -21.87 -14.74 -6.89
CA LEU A 433 -23.07 -14.01 -6.47
C LEU A 433 -24.27 -14.92 -6.14
N ASP A 434 -24.16 -16.23 -6.34
CA ASP A 434 -25.27 -17.14 -6.09
C ASP A 434 -25.71 -17.10 -4.62
N ASN A 435 -27.00 -16.81 -4.41
CA ASN A 435 -27.61 -16.67 -3.10
C ASN A 435 -26.91 -15.63 -2.19
N ARG A 436 -26.35 -14.57 -2.80
CA ARG A 436 -25.76 -13.44 -2.07
C ARG A 436 -26.43 -12.12 -2.38
N VAL A 437 -26.45 -11.25 -1.39
CA VAL A 437 -26.64 -9.81 -1.57
C VAL A 437 -25.28 -9.21 -1.91
N LEU A 438 -25.18 -8.54 -3.07
CA LEU A 438 -24.00 -7.77 -3.44
C LEU A 438 -24.12 -6.35 -2.91
N VAL A 439 -23.17 -5.94 -2.08
CA VAL A 439 -22.97 -4.55 -1.67
C VAL A 439 -21.73 -4.01 -2.38
N VAL A 440 -21.93 -3.00 -3.24
CA VAL A 440 -20.85 -2.24 -3.86
C VAL A 440 -20.62 -0.96 -3.07
N ASP A 441 -19.61 -0.94 -2.21
CA ASP A 441 -19.26 0.25 -1.44
C ASP A 441 -18.38 1.19 -2.28
N GLU A 442 -18.54 2.50 -2.07
CA GLU A 442 -17.94 3.55 -2.91
C GLU A 442 -18.17 3.29 -4.42
N ALA A 443 -19.40 2.92 -4.79
CA ALA A 443 -19.78 2.48 -6.14
C ALA A 443 -19.38 3.43 -7.28
N GLN A 444 -19.17 4.72 -6.99
CA GLN A 444 -18.64 5.67 -7.95
C GLN A 444 -17.23 5.32 -8.45
N LYS A 445 -16.47 4.51 -7.70
CA LYS A 445 -15.14 4.00 -8.09
C LYS A 445 -15.21 2.73 -8.96
N MET A 446 -16.37 2.07 -9.03
CA MET A 446 -16.55 0.89 -9.90
C MET A 446 -16.34 1.23 -11.37
N PHE A 447 -16.70 2.45 -11.79
CA PHE A 447 -16.46 2.89 -13.17
C PHE A 447 -14.97 2.94 -13.53
N PHE A 448 -14.14 3.53 -12.66
CA PHE A 448 -12.69 3.55 -12.88
C PHE A 448 -12.06 2.16 -12.82
N ALA A 449 -12.65 1.25 -12.02
CA ALA A 449 -12.27 -0.15 -12.02
C ALA A 449 -12.59 -0.84 -13.36
N LEU A 450 -13.76 -0.57 -13.96
CA LEU A 450 -14.13 -1.05 -15.30
C LEU A 450 -13.22 -0.48 -16.40
N GLU A 451 -12.89 0.81 -16.34
CA GLU A 451 -11.95 1.46 -17.25
C GLU A 451 -10.58 0.76 -17.20
N SER A 452 -10.03 0.60 -16.00
CA SER A 452 -8.75 -0.08 -15.77
C SER A 452 -8.81 -1.54 -16.23
N PHE A 453 -9.90 -2.25 -15.94
CA PHE A 453 -10.11 -3.64 -16.34
C PHE A 453 -10.21 -3.83 -17.86
N SER A 454 -10.66 -2.79 -18.58
CA SER A 454 -10.75 -2.82 -20.04
C SER A 454 -9.40 -2.66 -20.75
N GLN A 455 -8.32 -2.45 -20.00
CA GLN A 455 -6.97 -2.22 -20.50
C GLN A 455 -5.96 -3.14 -19.79
N ALA A 456 -4.81 -3.35 -20.43
CA ALA A 456 -3.66 -4.01 -19.83
C ALA A 456 -2.38 -3.40 -20.41
N SER A 457 -1.26 -3.51 -19.70
CA SER A 457 0.02 -3.06 -20.20
C SER A 457 1.19 -3.87 -19.64
N ILE A 458 2.28 -3.92 -20.40
CA ILE A 458 3.54 -4.58 -20.00
C ILE A 458 4.74 -3.67 -20.27
N ASN A 459 5.75 -3.76 -19.41
CA ASN A 459 7.07 -3.17 -19.68
C ASN A 459 7.76 -4.01 -20.75
N LEU A 460 7.83 -3.46 -21.96
CA LEU A 460 8.32 -4.18 -23.13
C LEU A 460 9.81 -4.50 -23.01
N THR A 461 10.60 -3.56 -22.48
CA THR A 461 12.05 -3.73 -22.27
C THR A 461 12.32 -4.90 -21.32
N LYS A 462 11.62 -4.95 -20.18
CA LYS A 462 11.75 -6.03 -19.19
C LYS A 462 11.31 -7.38 -19.77
N THR A 463 10.20 -7.40 -20.51
CA THR A 463 9.67 -8.61 -21.15
C THR A 463 10.67 -9.18 -22.17
N LEU A 464 11.28 -8.32 -22.99
CA LEU A 464 12.32 -8.75 -23.96
C LEU A 464 13.58 -9.29 -23.27
N GLN A 465 13.98 -8.74 -22.11
CA GLN A 465 15.08 -9.28 -21.31
C GLN A 465 14.75 -10.66 -20.73
N GLN A 466 13.52 -10.86 -20.23
CA GLN A 466 13.07 -12.16 -19.75
C GLN A 466 13.03 -13.21 -20.86
N ILE A 467 12.52 -12.86 -22.05
CA ILE A 467 12.53 -13.76 -23.21
C ILE A 467 13.97 -14.14 -23.59
N ASN A 468 14.91 -13.19 -23.59
CA ASN A 468 16.32 -13.47 -23.84
C ASN A 468 16.90 -14.49 -22.86
N HIS A 469 16.56 -14.35 -21.57
CA HIS A 469 17.02 -15.29 -20.55
C HIS A 469 16.44 -16.69 -20.78
N LEU A 470 15.13 -16.80 -21.05
CA LEU A 470 14.48 -18.08 -21.36
C LEU A 470 15.03 -18.74 -22.63
N LEU A 471 15.52 -17.96 -23.60
CA LEU A 471 16.16 -18.48 -24.81
C LEU A 471 17.57 -19.04 -24.55
N GLN A 472 18.22 -18.65 -23.44
CA GLN A 472 19.52 -19.20 -23.02
C GLN A 472 19.37 -20.51 -22.26
N GLU A 473 18.19 -20.79 -21.71
CA GLU A 473 17.89 -22.06 -21.04
C GLU A 473 17.66 -23.19 -22.07
N GLU A 474 18.15 -24.39 -21.76
CA GLU A 474 17.87 -25.58 -22.58
C GLU A 474 16.38 -25.92 -22.53
N GLY A 475 15.72 -25.98 -23.68
CA GLY A 475 14.27 -26.19 -23.76
C GLY A 475 13.83 -26.91 -25.03
N GLU A 476 12.55 -27.26 -25.09
CA GLU A 476 11.91 -27.88 -26.26
C GLU A 476 12.05 -26.95 -27.49
N LEU A 477 12.51 -27.50 -28.63
CA LEU A 477 12.79 -26.73 -29.86
C LEU A 477 11.60 -25.86 -30.30
N LEU A 478 10.37 -26.36 -30.13
CA LEU A 478 9.15 -25.61 -30.43
C LEU A 478 9.03 -24.36 -29.55
N GLN A 479 9.24 -24.48 -28.24
CA GLN A 479 9.15 -23.35 -27.30
C GLN A 479 10.23 -22.30 -27.60
N GLN A 480 11.44 -22.73 -27.96
CA GLN A 480 12.50 -21.82 -28.39
C GLN A 480 12.12 -21.05 -29.67
N ARG A 481 11.51 -21.72 -30.66
CA ARG A 481 11.04 -21.06 -31.89
C ARG A 481 9.91 -20.06 -31.63
N LEU A 482 8.96 -20.40 -30.76
CA LEU A 482 7.89 -19.51 -30.35
C LEU A 482 8.45 -18.26 -29.66
N LEU A 483 9.38 -18.42 -28.70
CA LEU A 483 10.04 -17.31 -28.02
C LEU A 483 10.83 -16.41 -28.98
N GLN A 484 11.54 -16.99 -29.95
CA GLN A 484 12.25 -16.23 -31.00
C GLN A 484 11.28 -15.44 -31.88
N SER A 485 10.16 -16.05 -32.28
CA SER A 485 9.12 -15.40 -33.09
C SER A 485 8.53 -14.20 -32.33
N ILE A 486 8.12 -14.41 -31.07
CA ILE A 486 7.59 -13.36 -30.19
C ILE A 486 8.60 -12.24 -30.01
N GLN A 487 9.85 -12.58 -29.67
CA GLN A 487 10.92 -11.60 -29.50
C GLN A 487 11.10 -10.73 -30.75
N PHE A 488 11.13 -11.35 -31.93
CA PHE A 488 11.30 -10.66 -33.19
C PHE A 488 10.16 -9.66 -33.44
N GLU A 489 8.91 -10.08 -33.30
CA GLU A 489 7.75 -9.22 -33.56
C GLU A 489 7.68 -8.03 -32.59
N LEU A 490 7.97 -8.27 -31.30
CA LEU A 490 8.01 -7.25 -30.26
C LEU A 490 9.17 -6.26 -30.46
N ALA A 491 10.37 -6.76 -30.79
CA ALA A 491 11.54 -5.94 -31.03
C ALA A 491 11.39 -5.05 -32.29
N ASP A 492 10.84 -5.60 -33.37
CA ASP A 492 10.53 -4.84 -34.60
C ASP A 492 9.49 -3.75 -34.33
N ALA A 493 8.44 -4.05 -33.53
CA ALA A 493 7.46 -3.06 -33.12
C ALA A 493 8.10 -1.91 -32.31
N ALA A 494 8.98 -2.24 -31.36
CA ALA A 494 9.71 -1.26 -30.57
C ALA A 494 10.63 -0.37 -31.44
N GLU A 495 11.32 -0.95 -32.42
CA GLU A 495 12.16 -0.21 -33.36
C GLU A 495 11.36 0.74 -34.26
N LYS A 496 10.23 0.27 -34.79
CA LYS A 496 9.32 1.07 -35.62
C LYS A 496 8.69 2.22 -34.85
N HIS A 497 8.28 2.00 -33.62
CA HIS A 497 7.76 3.06 -32.75
C HIS A 497 8.82 4.15 -32.49
N ARG A 498 10.08 3.77 -32.23
CA ARG A 498 11.19 4.72 -32.10
C ARG A 498 11.41 5.55 -33.37
N LYS A 499 11.20 4.96 -34.54
CA LYS A 499 11.25 5.63 -35.85
C LYS A 499 9.96 6.41 -36.21
N LYS A 500 8.98 6.48 -35.30
CA LYS A 500 7.64 7.05 -35.51
C LYS A 500 6.92 6.46 -36.74
N ALA A 501 7.21 5.20 -37.06
CA ALA A 501 6.74 4.53 -38.27
C ALA A 501 5.71 3.44 -37.91
N SER A 502 4.42 3.79 -37.91
CA SER A 502 3.24 2.90 -37.82
C SER A 502 3.08 2.01 -36.56
N GLU A 503 1.82 1.69 -36.26
CA GLU A 503 1.35 0.80 -35.18
C GLU A 503 1.63 -0.69 -35.46
N LEU A 504 1.46 -1.54 -34.44
CA LEU A 504 1.44 -3.01 -34.58
C LEU A 504 0.37 -3.40 -35.60
N SER A 505 0.77 -4.01 -36.73
CA SER A 505 -0.19 -4.38 -37.76
C SER A 505 -1.08 -5.55 -37.30
N PRO A 506 -2.33 -5.66 -37.80
CA PRO A 506 -3.23 -6.74 -37.43
C PRO A 506 -2.64 -8.15 -37.63
N GLU A 507 -1.81 -8.33 -38.67
CA GLU A 507 -1.15 -9.61 -38.95
C GLU A 507 -0.12 -9.97 -37.88
N LYS A 508 0.64 -8.98 -37.38
CA LYS A 508 1.60 -9.17 -36.28
C LYS A 508 0.89 -9.50 -34.98
N ILE A 509 -0.22 -8.83 -34.69
CA ILE A 509 -1.04 -9.09 -33.51
C ILE A 509 -1.60 -10.51 -33.57
N ALA A 510 -2.15 -10.94 -34.71
CA ALA A 510 -2.66 -12.29 -34.89
C ALA A 510 -1.58 -13.36 -34.67
N ARG A 511 -0.37 -13.10 -35.17
CA ARG A 511 0.79 -13.99 -34.95
C ARG A 511 1.22 -14.04 -33.49
N LEU A 512 1.30 -12.90 -32.81
CA LEU A 512 1.62 -12.82 -31.38
C LEU A 512 0.59 -13.55 -30.53
N LEU A 513 -0.71 -13.39 -30.82
CA LEU A 513 -1.79 -14.11 -30.15
C LEU A 513 -1.61 -15.62 -30.28
N GLN A 514 -1.34 -16.10 -31.51
CA GLN A 514 -1.09 -17.52 -31.74
C GLN A 514 0.14 -17.99 -30.97
N ASP A 515 1.30 -17.36 -31.18
CA ASP A 515 2.57 -17.81 -30.61
C ASP A 515 2.52 -17.82 -29.07
N VAL A 516 1.93 -16.78 -28.46
CA VAL A 516 1.78 -16.68 -27.00
C VAL A 516 0.81 -17.73 -26.45
N SER A 517 -0.27 -18.06 -27.17
CA SER A 517 -1.23 -19.09 -26.74
C SER A 517 -0.63 -20.51 -26.72
N GLU A 518 0.38 -20.76 -27.55
CA GLU A 518 1.10 -22.04 -27.64
C GLU A 518 2.29 -22.15 -26.66
N LEU A 519 2.63 -21.06 -25.96
CA LEU A 519 3.66 -21.08 -24.92
C LEU A 519 3.18 -21.88 -23.70
N LYS A 520 4.00 -22.85 -23.28
CA LYS A 520 3.73 -23.67 -22.09
C LYS A 520 4.36 -23.10 -20.81
N THR A 521 5.20 -22.07 -20.93
CA THR A 521 5.92 -21.50 -19.79
C THR A 521 5.02 -20.65 -18.91
N SER A 522 5.22 -20.72 -17.58
CA SER A 522 4.62 -19.81 -16.61
C SER A 522 5.46 -18.55 -16.36
N ALA A 523 6.61 -18.41 -17.02
CA ALA A 523 7.58 -17.33 -16.79
C ALA A 523 7.17 -15.97 -17.40
N LEU A 524 6.17 -15.93 -18.29
CA LEU A 524 5.70 -14.72 -18.98
C LEU A 524 4.19 -14.46 -18.77
N PRO A 525 3.69 -14.40 -17.51
CA PRO A 525 2.26 -14.33 -17.24
C PRO A 525 1.63 -13.01 -17.72
N GLU A 526 2.36 -11.90 -17.61
CA GLU A 526 1.88 -10.58 -18.06
C GLU A 526 1.69 -10.55 -19.59
N LEU A 527 2.61 -11.18 -20.33
CA LEU A 527 2.52 -11.30 -21.78
C LEU A 527 1.35 -12.20 -22.19
N GLN A 528 1.16 -13.33 -21.51
CA GLN A 528 0.01 -14.24 -21.71
C GLN A 528 -1.32 -13.54 -21.45
N HIS A 529 -1.39 -12.71 -20.40
CA HIS A 529 -2.58 -11.92 -20.11
C HIS A 529 -2.86 -10.89 -21.19
N LEU A 530 -1.85 -10.12 -21.60
CA LEU A 530 -1.96 -9.10 -22.65
C LEU A 530 -2.44 -9.69 -23.98
N PHE A 531 -1.98 -10.89 -24.34
CA PHE A 531 -2.35 -11.62 -25.56
C PHE A 531 -3.35 -12.76 -25.30
N SER A 532 -4.22 -12.63 -24.29
CA SER A 532 -5.26 -13.62 -23.97
C SER A 532 -6.42 -13.68 -24.99
N GLY A 533 -6.40 -12.84 -26.02
CA GLY A 533 -7.49 -12.68 -26.98
C GLY A 533 -8.63 -11.75 -26.52
N LYS A 534 -8.60 -11.29 -25.26
CA LYS A 534 -9.60 -10.36 -24.71
C LYS A 534 -9.49 -8.94 -25.30
N TYR A 535 -8.31 -8.56 -25.78
CA TYR A 535 -8.00 -7.21 -26.28
C TYR A 535 -7.87 -7.16 -27.80
N GLN A 536 -8.33 -6.07 -28.40
CA GLN A 536 -8.37 -5.89 -29.86
C GLN A 536 -7.42 -4.79 -30.36
N TYR A 537 -7.04 -3.84 -29.50
CA TYR A 537 -6.18 -2.72 -29.84
C TYR A 537 -4.89 -2.79 -29.06
N TYR A 538 -3.75 -2.51 -29.71
CA TYR A 538 -2.43 -2.56 -29.11
C TYR A 538 -1.63 -1.33 -29.55
N TRP A 539 -1.00 -0.63 -28.60
CA TRP A 539 -0.21 0.56 -28.88
C TRP A 539 1.00 0.67 -27.95
N LEU A 540 2.03 1.37 -28.42
CA LEU A 540 3.25 1.61 -27.66
C LEU A 540 3.25 3.04 -27.11
N VAL A 541 3.74 3.18 -25.88
CA VAL A 541 3.93 4.46 -25.19
C VAL A 541 5.36 4.51 -24.65
N ASP A 542 6.03 5.64 -24.85
CA ASP A 542 7.30 5.95 -24.22
C ASP A 542 7.08 6.80 -22.96
N GLU A 543 7.55 6.30 -21.83
CA GLU A 543 7.60 7.04 -20.57
C GLU A 543 9.04 7.46 -20.26
N VAL A 544 9.24 8.72 -19.87
CA VAL A 544 10.53 9.23 -19.42
C VAL A 544 10.50 9.34 -17.89
N LEU A 545 11.37 8.58 -17.22
CA LEU A 545 11.54 8.53 -15.77
C LEU A 545 13.01 8.82 -15.44
N ALA A 546 13.29 9.97 -14.82
CA ALA A 546 14.61 10.33 -14.27
C ALA A 546 15.79 9.88 -15.17
N ASP A 547 15.75 10.26 -16.46
CA ASP A 547 16.72 9.94 -17.53
C ASP A 547 16.67 8.55 -18.20
N HIS A 548 15.76 7.66 -17.78
CA HIS A 548 15.49 6.41 -18.46
C HIS A 548 14.21 6.46 -19.30
N ARG A 549 14.30 5.98 -20.55
CA ARG A 549 13.15 5.80 -21.45
C ARG A 549 12.61 4.38 -21.30
N LEU A 550 11.41 4.28 -20.77
CA LEU A 550 10.69 3.02 -20.55
C LEU A 550 9.61 2.89 -21.64
N MET A 551 9.67 1.80 -22.40
CA MET A 551 8.68 1.53 -23.45
C MET A 551 7.65 0.54 -22.92
N THR A 552 6.38 0.94 -22.96
CA THR A 552 5.25 0.15 -22.49
C THR A 552 4.38 -0.25 -23.67
N LEU A 553 4.04 -1.53 -23.76
CA LEU A 553 3.04 -2.04 -24.69
C LEU A 553 1.70 -2.11 -23.98
N HIS A 554 0.73 -1.38 -24.48
CA HIS A 554 -0.64 -1.35 -23.98
C HIS A 554 -1.56 -2.18 -24.87
N ALA A 555 -2.61 -2.72 -24.28
CA ALA A 555 -3.70 -3.39 -24.94
C ALA A 555 -5.05 -2.89 -24.39
N GLY A 556 -6.07 -2.82 -25.24
CA GLY A 556 -7.39 -2.31 -24.88
C GLY A 556 -8.53 -3.04 -25.59
N ARG A 557 -9.67 -3.16 -24.90
CA ARG A 557 -10.89 -3.72 -25.49
C ARG A 557 -11.56 -2.74 -26.45
N SER A 558 -12.25 -3.23 -27.46
CA SER A 558 -13.04 -2.41 -28.40
C SER A 558 -14.36 -1.91 -27.83
N GLU A 559 -14.98 -2.66 -26.92
CA GLU A 559 -16.33 -2.41 -26.39
C GLU A 559 -16.30 -1.72 -25.02
N LEU A 560 -17.16 -0.72 -24.81
CA LEU A 560 -17.30 -0.09 -23.50
C LEU A 560 -18.03 -1.08 -22.58
N LEU A 561 -17.37 -1.45 -21.48
CA LEU A 561 -17.92 -2.39 -20.52
C LEU A 561 -18.87 -1.67 -19.55
N HIS A 562 -20.03 -2.27 -19.30
CA HIS A 562 -20.95 -1.85 -18.25
C HIS A 562 -20.88 -2.80 -17.07
N PHE A 563 -21.19 -2.33 -15.87
CA PHE A 563 -21.15 -3.19 -14.69
C PHE A 563 -22.23 -4.27 -14.76
N THR A 564 -23.38 -3.95 -15.35
CA THR A 564 -24.49 -4.88 -15.61
C THR A 564 -24.09 -6.08 -16.43
N ASP A 565 -23.08 -5.96 -17.30
CA ASP A 565 -22.61 -7.06 -18.16
C ASP A 565 -22.00 -8.23 -17.35
N PHE A 566 -21.58 -7.95 -16.11
CA PHE A 566 -20.97 -8.92 -15.20
C PHE A 566 -21.95 -9.52 -14.19
N LEU A 567 -23.17 -8.98 -14.12
CA LEU A 567 -24.12 -9.32 -13.05
C LEU A 567 -25.12 -10.38 -13.55
N PRO A 568 -25.43 -11.40 -12.72
CA PRO A 568 -26.51 -12.32 -13.04
C PRO A 568 -27.87 -11.62 -12.93
N GLU A 569 -28.82 -12.02 -13.77
CA GLU A 569 -30.14 -11.36 -13.89
C GLU A 569 -30.92 -11.24 -12.57
N ASN A 570 -30.78 -12.22 -11.67
CA ASN A 570 -31.53 -12.29 -10.41
C ASN A 570 -30.69 -11.88 -9.18
N ALA A 571 -29.55 -11.22 -9.38
CA ALA A 571 -28.70 -10.78 -8.28
C ALA A 571 -29.35 -9.64 -7.48
N LYS A 572 -29.38 -9.77 -6.15
CA LYS A 572 -29.76 -8.67 -5.28
C LYS A 572 -28.59 -7.69 -5.15
N ILE A 573 -28.70 -6.51 -5.77
CA ILE A 573 -27.59 -5.56 -5.88
C ILE A 573 -27.90 -4.25 -5.17
N ILE A 574 -26.97 -3.83 -4.32
CA ILE A 574 -27.06 -2.60 -3.53
C ILE A 574 -25.75 -1.83 -3.71
N LEU A 575 -25.85 -0.58 -4.16
CA LEU A 575 -24.71 0.27 -4.44
C LEU A 575 -24.72 1.46 -3.47
N VAL A 576 -23.66 1.57 -2.69
CA VAL A 576 -23.48 2.63 -1.70
C VAL A 576 -22.42 3.59 -2.26
N SER A 577 -22.73 4.89 -2.30
CA SER A 577 -21.83 5.89 -2.88
C SER A 577 -21.98 7.22 -2.15
N SER A 578 -20.90 8.00 -2.08
CA SER A 578 -20.98 9.38 -1.58
C SER A 578 -21.68 10.34 -2.55
N THR A 579 -21.78 9.96 -3.82
CA THR A 579 -22.24 10.80 -4.92
C THR A 579 -23.08 9.97 -5.89
N LEU A 580 -24.40 10.11 -5.83
CA LEU A 580 -25.30 9.46 -6.80
C LEU A 580 -25.61 10.36 -8.00
N GLU A 581 -25.78 11.66 -7.76
CA GLU A 581 -25.98 12.66 -8.80
C GLU A 581 -24.65 13.26 -9.26
N ILE A 582 -24.37 13.07 -10.55
CA ILE A 582 -23.14 13.54 -11.18
C ILE A 582 -23.41 14.82 -11.97
N SER A 583 -24.42 14.79 -12.86
CA SER A 583 -24.87 15.95 -13.64
C SER A 583 -26.40 15.98 -13.76
N SER A 584 -26.94 17.01 -14.40
CA SER A 584 -28.38 17.12 -14.69
C SER A 584 -28.89 16.08 -15.70
N LYS A 585 -27.99 15.41 -16.42
CA LYS A 585 -28.33 14.43 -17.46
C LYS A 585 -27.90 13.01 -17.14
N VAL A 586 -26.85 12.87 -16.34
CA VAL A 586 -26.18 11.58 -16.11
C VAL A 586 -26.01 11.40 -14.60
N ASN A 587 -26.53 10.29 -14.11
CA ASN A 587 -26.29 9.83 -12.74
C ASN A 587 -25.40 8.58 -12.73
N LEU A 588 -24.99 8.17 -11.54
CA LEU A 588 -24.08 7.04 -11.38
C LEU A 588 -24.67 5.72 -11.91
N ALA A 589 -25.97 5.49 -11.76
CA ALA A 589 -26.61 4.26 -12.20
C ALA A 589 -26.53 4.07 -13.72
N GLN A 590 -26.84 5.12 -14.47
CA GLN A 590 -26.73 5.12 -15.93
C GLN A 590 -25.29 4.93 -16.41
N LEU A 591 -24.33 5.52 -15.70
CA LEU A 591 -22.91 5.41 -16.01
C LEU A 591 -22.38 3.98 -15.78
N LEU A 592 -22.97 3.24 -14.84
CA LEU A 592 -22.69 1.82 -14.61
C LEU A 592 -23.53 0.86 -15.47
N GLY A 593 -24.44 1.37 -16.31
CA GLY A 593 -25.26 0.59 -17.25
C GLY A 593 -26.66 0.21 -16.76
N PHE A 594 -27.13 0.73 -15.64
CA PHE A 594 -28.46 0.41 -15.11
C PHE A 594 -29.55 1.30 -15.74
N GLU A 595 -30.61 0.65 -16.24
CA GLU A 595 -31.78 1.32 -16.82
C GLU A 595 -32.91 1.54 -15.81
N SER A 596 -33.15 0.57 -14.91
CA SER A 596 -34.13 0.65 -13.81
C SER A 596 -33.44 0.50 -12.47
N TYR A 597 -33.78 1.38 -11.51
CA TYR A 597 -33.14 1.44 -10.20
C TYR A 597 -33.90 2.34 -9.22
N HIS A 598 -33.67 2.14 -7.93
CA HIS A 598 -34.17 3.00 -6.85
C HIS A 598 -33.06 3.89 -6.27
N PHE A 599 -33.37 5.17 -6.02
CA PHE A 599 -32.47 6.08 -5.32
C PHE A 599 -32.97 6.41 -3.91
N TYR A 600 -32.06 6.26 -2.95
CA TYR A 600 -32.26 6.70 -1.57
C TYR A 600 -31.21 7.78 -1.27
N LYS A 601 -31.67 8.99 -0.94
CA LYS A 601 -30.79 10.13 -0.68
C LYS A 601 -31.01 10.67 0.72
N LEU A 602 -29.92 10.85 1.45
CA LEU A 602 -29.91 11.62 2.69
C LEU A 602 -29.82 13.10 2.34
N LYS A 603 -30.54 13.96 3.06
CA LYS A 603 -30.38 15.40 2.89
C LYS A 603 -28.98 15.80 3.33
N SER A 604 -28.13 16.17 2.37
CA SER A 604 -26.80 16.69 2.67
C SER A 604 -26.89 17.99 3.47
N LYS A 605 -26.20 18.05 4.62
CA LYS A 605 -25.99 19.30 5.34
C LYS A 605 -24.78 20.01 4.72
N LYS A 606 -24.92 21.31 4.44
CA LYS A 606 -23.76 22.13 4.06
C LYS A 606 -22.69 22.03 5.14
N LYS A 607 -21.45 21.94 4.69
CA LYS A 607 -20.27 21.71 5.50
C LYS A 607 -19.66 23.07 5.89
N PRO A 608 -19.92 23.63 7.09
CA PRO A 608 -19.54 25.01 7.40
C PRO A 608 -18.03 25.26 7.47
N LEU A 609 -17.25 24.28 7.96
CA LEU A 609 -15.78 24.31 7.97
C LEU A 609 -15.12 23.92 6.64
N GLN A 610 -15.82 24.05 5.51
CA GLN A 610 -15.23 23.93 4.19
C GLN A 610 -15.70 25.07 3.30
N LYS A 611 -14.76 25.86 2.76
CA LYS A 611 -15.01 26.94 1.79
C LYS A 611 -14.33 26.62 0.46
N LEU A 612 -15.00 26.94 -0.65
CA LEU A 612 -14.47 26.84 -2.00
C LEU A 612 -14.36 28.24 -2.60
N PHE A 613 -13.22 28.51 -3.23
CA PHE A 613 -12.93 29.76 -3.92
C PHE A 613 -12.65 29.46 -5.39
N LEU A 614 -13.20 30.27 -6.29
CA LEU A 614 -12.83 30.31 -7.70
C LEU A 614 -12.16 31.65 -7.97
N ASP A 615 -10.89 31.59 -8.35
CA ASP A 615 -10.16 32.77 -8.79
C ASP A 615 -10.63 33.17 -10.19
N GLU A 616 -11.36 34.28 -10.28
CA GLU A 616 -11.82 34.83 -11.56
C GLU A 616 -10.76 35.66 -12.29
N SER A 617 -9.72 36.09 -11.59
CA SER A 617 -8.57 36.81 -12.14
C SER A 617 -7.51 35.88 -12.74
N PHE A 618 -7.52 34.59 -12.40
CA PHE A 618 -6.50 33.67 -12.87
C PHE A 618 -6.46 33.56 -14.42
N PRO A 619 -5.27 33.60 -15.05
CA PRO A 619 -5.16 33.57 -16.50
C PRO A 619 -5.81 32.35 -17.17
N ALA A 620 -6.39 32.57 -18.35
CA ALA A 620 -7.02 31.48 -19.10
C ALA A 620 -5.95 30.49 -19.63
N ILE A 621 -6.18 29.21 -19.37
CA ILE A 621 -5.26 28.11 -19.76
C ILE A 621 -4.94 28.11 -21.27
N VAL A 622 -5.88 28.55 -22.11
CA VAL A 622 -5.72 28.51 -23.58
C VAL A 622 -4.72 29.55 -24.08
N ASP A 623 -4.44 30.57 -23.26
CA ASP A 623 -3.68 31.74 -23.68
C ASP A 623 -2.20 31.69 -23.24
N LEU A 624 -1.81 30.66 -22.48
CA LEU A 624 -0.47 30.55 -21.88
C LEU A 624 0.26 29.28 -22.32
N SER A 625 1.59 29.40 -22.40
CA SER A 625 2.47 28.23 -22.48
C SER A 625 2.44 27.44 -21.16
N THR A 626 2.87 26.17 -21.16
CA THR A 626 2.98 25.40 -19.92
C THR A 626 3.89 26.08 -18.90
N GLU A 627 4.98 26.72 -19.36
CA GLU A 627 5.92 27.43 -18.49
C GLU A 627 5.31 28.69 -17.89
N ASP A 628 4.61 29.50 -18.69
CA ASP A 628 3.97 30.72 -18.18
C ASP A 628 2.85 30.36 -17.20
N PHE A 629 2.04 29.34 -17.51
CA PHE A 629 1.02 28.86 -16.58
C PHE A 629 1.63 28.32 -15.27
N ALA A 630 2.80 27.68 -15.33
CA ALA A 630 3.52 27.25 -14.14
C ALA A 630 3.97 28.45 -13.29
N ARG A 631 4.45 29.54 -13.91
CA ARG A 631 4.85 30.76 -13.19
C ARG A 631 3.69 31.43 -12.46
N GLU A 632 2.52 31.49 -13.08
CA GLU A 632 1.31 32.04 -12.43
C GLU A 632 0.89 31.18 -11.22
N ILE A 633 0.97 29.85 -11.33
CA ILE A 633 0.72 28.96 -10.18
C ILE A 633 1.76 29.19 -9.07
N VAL A 634 3.04 29.38 -9.42
CA VAL A 634 4.09 29.65 -8.44
C VAL A 634 3.85 30.97 -7.72
N ALA A 635 3.44 32.03 -8.42
CA ALA A 635 3.10 33.31 -7.82
C ALA A 635 1.96 33.16 -6.79
N CYS A 636 0.86 32.54 -7.19
CA CYS A 636 -0.26 32.24 -6.29
C CYS A 636 0.17 31.39 -5.07
N LEU A 637 1.02 30.37 -5.29
CA LEU A 637 1.54 29.54 -4.19
C LEU A 637 2.42 30.31 -3.21
N GLN A 638 3.20 31.28 -3.70
CA GLN A 638 4.04 32.11 -2.85
C GLN A 638 3.19 32.96 -1.91
N GLU A 639 2.10 33.55 -2.41
CA GLU A 639 1.16 34.33 -1.59
C GLU A 639 0.40 33.45 -0.58
N VAL A 640 -0.15 32.32 -1.04
CA VAL A 640 -0.91 31.40 -0.17
C VAL A 640 -0.02 30.79 0.92
N ALA A 641 1.26 30.55 0.64
CA ALA A 641 2.21 30.01 1.60
C ALA A 641 2.52 30.95 2.78
N GLU A 642 2.26 32.25 2.67
CA GLU A 642 2.44 33.21 3.77
C GLU A 642 1.53 32.92 4.98
N LEU A 643 0.43 32.18 4.77
CA LEU A 643 -0.47 31.76 5.85
C LEU A 643 0.16 30.68 6.76
N GLY A 644 1.28 30.08 6.38
CA GLY A 644 1.97 29.05 7.19
C GLY A 644 1.19 27.74 7.35
N LEU A 645 0.17 27.52 6.51
CA LEU A 645 -0.68 26.34 6.56
C LEU A 645 -0.19 25.25 5.58
N PRO A 646 -0.50 23.96 5.84
CA PRO A 646 -0.22 22.88 4.89
C PRO A 646 -0.98 23.08 3.56
N ILE A 647 -0.27 23.03 2.44
CA ILE A 647 -0.82 23.22 1.09
C ILE A 647 -0.66 21.95 0.25
N VAL A 648 -1.74 21.51 -0.38
CA VAL A 648 -1.72 20.42 -1.35
C VAL A 648 -2.18 20.95 -2.71
N VAL A 649 -1.35 20.74 -3.73
CA VAL A 649 -1.62 21.18 -5.11
C VAL A 649 -1.90 19.97 -5.99
N LEU A 650 -3.05 19.98 -6.66
CA LEU A 650 -3.48 18.92 -7.55
C LEU A 650 -3.31 19.31 -9.02
N PHE A 651 -2.55 18.48 -9.72
CA PHE A 651 -2.25 18.62 -11.14
C PHE A 651 -2.91 17.53 -11.98
N THR A 652 -3.36 17.89 -13.18
CA THR A 652 -3.84 16.95 -14.20
C THR A 652 -2.76 16.59 -15.22
N SER A 653 -1.60 17.24 -15.15
CA SER A 653 -0.45 17.03 -16.06
C SER A 653 0.84 16.87 -15.27
N LYS A 654 1.61 15.82 -15.59
CA LYS A 654 2.96 15.59 -15.05
C LYS A 654 3.91 16.72 -15.45
N ASP A 655 3.85 17.16 -16.71
CA ASP A 655 4.74 18.21 -17.23
C ASP A 655 4.54 19.53 -16.49
N LEU A 656 3.27 19.88 -16.20
CA LEU A 656 2.97 21.10 -15.45
C LEU A 656 3.43 21.00 -13.98
N LEU A 657 3.24 19.83 -13.36
CA LEU A 657 3.69 19.59 -11.98
C LEU A 657 5.21 19.77 -11.87
N LEU A 658 5.97 19.16 -12.79
CA LEU A 658 7.42 19.26 -12.81
C LEU A 658 7.86 20.70 -13.08
N ALA A 659 7.23 21.38 -14.03
CA ALA A 659 7.53 22.80 -14.29
C ALA A 659 7.30 23.68 -13.05
N VAL A 660 6.19 23.50 -12.32
CA VAL A 660 5.95 24.23 -11.06
C VAL A 660 7.01 23.88 -10.02
N SER A 661 7.36 22.59 -9.87
CA SER A 661 8.41 22.16 -8.94
C SER A 661 9.78 22.75 -9.25
N ASP A 662 10.11 22.94 -10.52
CA ASP A 662 11.40 23.49 -10.93
C ASP A 662 11.49 25.02 -10.71
N TRP A 663 10.37 25.73 -10.80
CA TRP A 663 10.30 27.18 -10.54
C TRP A 663 10.02 27.55 -9.08
N LEU A 664 9.44 26.64 -8.29
CA LEU A 664 9.07 26.90 -6.90
C LEU A 664 10.29 26.88 -5.97
N ALA A 665 10.66 28.04 -5.45
CA ALA A 665 11.79 28.19 -4.52
C ALA A 665 11.48 27.72 -3.09
N LEU A 666 10.21 27.66 -2.70
CA LEU A 666 9.81 27.22 -1.35
C LEU A 666 10.06 25.72 -1.14
N PRO A 667 10.41 25.27 0.08
CA PRO A 667 10.52 23.86 0.39
C PRO A 667 9.22 23.11 0.08
N HIS A 668 9.31 22.10 -0.78
CA HIS A 668 8.15 21.36 -1.23
C HIS A 668 8.49 19.90 -1.54
N LEU A 669 7.45 19.07 -1.55
CA LEU A 669 7.50 17.68 -1.98
C LEU A 669 6.74 17.54 -3.30
N ALA A 670 7.44 17.17 -4.37
CA ALA A 670 6.86 16.93 -5.69
C ALA A 670 6.87 15.45 -6.04
N GLN A 671 5.72 14.94 -6.46
CA GLN A 671 5.63 13.61 -7.05
C GLN A 671 6.55 13.49 -8.27
N TYR A 672 7.12 12.31 -8.47
CA TYR A 672 8.11 11.99 -9.53
C TYR A 672 9.50 12.59 -9.34
N LYS A 673 9.68 13.63 -8.51
CA LYS A 673 10.98 14.22 -8.17
C LYS A 673 11.48 13.76 -6.79
N ASN A 674 10.60 13.75 -5.79
CA ASN A 674 10.95 13.41 -4.40
C ASN A 674 10.50 12.01 -3.97
N GLY A 675 9.76 11.27 -4.80
CA GLY A 675 9.32 9.90 -4.51
C GLY A 675 7.98 9.55 -5.17
N ASP A 676 7.51 8.34 -4.90
CA ASP A 676 6.15 7.91 -5.23
C ASP A 676 5.11 8.60 -4.33
N ALA A 677 3.84 8.54 -4.73
CA ALA A 677 2.75 9.21 -4.02
C ALA A 677 2.63 8.83 -2.53
N GLY A 678 2.85 7.56 -2.19
CA GLY A 678 2.74 7.08 -0.81
C GLY A 678 3.93 7.50 0.06
N ASN A 679 5.13 7.55 -0.52
CA ASN A 679 6.30 8.08 0.16
C ASN A 679 6.15 9.58 0.48
N ILE A 680 5.84 10.40 -0.53
CA ILE A 680 5.79 11.86 -0.34
C ILE A 680 4.62 12.29 0.54
N LYS A 681 3.47 11.59 0.50
CA LYS A 681 2.34 11.87 1.42
C LYS A 681 2.76 11.66 2.87
N ARG A 682 3.43 10.56 3.19
CA ARG A 682 3.91 10.28 4.55
C ARG A 682 4.91 11.32 5.04
N ARG A 683 5.77 11.82 4.16
CA ARG A 683 6.75 12.88 4.46
C ARG A 683 6.05 14.22 4.72
N PHE A 684 5.04 14.54 3.91
CA PHE A 684 4.17 15.70 4.12
C PHE A 684 3.41 15.62 5.44
N ASP A 685 2.81 14.47 5.78
CA ASP A 685 2.08 14.29 7.05
C ASP A 685 3.00 14.47 8.27
N ARG A 686 4.32 14.20 8.13
CA ARG A 686 5.33 14.41 9.18
C ARG A 686 5.83 15.85 9.27
N GLY A 687 5.36 16.75 8.41
CA GLY A 687 5.80 18.14 8.38
C GLY A 687 7.17 18.38 7.74
N GLU A 688 7.68 17.45 6.92
CA GLU A 688 8.99 17.64 6.25
C GLU A 688 8.97 18.82 5.25
N ALA A 689 7.82 19.11 4.66
CA ALA A 689 7.59 20.31 3.87
C ALA A 689 6.12 20.75 3.98
N GLY A 690 5.89 22.06 3.94
CA GLY A 690 4.55 22.65 4.00
C GLY A 690 3.76 22.58 2.69
N ILE A 691 4.40 22.23 1.57
CA ILE A 691 3.76 22.18 0.24
C ILE A 691 3.95 20.79 -0.39
N LEU A 692 2.86 20.22 -0.89
CA LEU A 692 2.84 18.95 -1.60
C LEU A 692 2.25 19.10 -3.01
N LEU A 693 3.03 18.74 -4.04
CA LEU A 693 2.62 18.75 -5.44
C LEU A 693 2.31 17.33 -5.91
N GLY A 694 1.04 17.05 -6.25
CA GLY A 694 0.57 15.71 -6.60
C GLY A 694 -0.26 15.64 -7.88
N SER A 695 -0.21 14.49 -8.56
CA SER A 695 -1.09 14.15 -9.68
C SER A 695 -1.57 12.70 -9.57
N GLY A 696 -2.41 12.24 -10.52
CA GLY A 696 -2.85 10.84 -10.60
C GLY A 696 -3.44 10.32 -9.28
N GLY A 697 -2.73 9.43 -8.59
CA GLY A 697 -3.14 8.84 -7.30
C GLY A 697 -3.55 9.84 -6.21
N PHE A 698 -3.08 11.09 -6.24
CA PHE A 698 -3.56 12.14 -5.32
C PHE A 698 -5.02 12.57 -5.57
N TRP A 699 -5.51 12.45 -6.81
CA TRP A 699 -6.92 12.72 -7.14
C TRP A 699 -7.85 11.61 -6.65
N GLU A 700 -7.37 10.37 -6.50
CA GLU A 700 -8.21 9.17 -6.29
C GLU A 700 -7.96 8.35 -5.00
N GLY A 701 -6.74 8.38 -4.44
CA GLY A 701 -6.32 7.58 -3.28
C GLY A 701 -5.78 8.32 -2.05
N ALA A 702 -5.24 9.53 -2.16
CA ALA A 702 -4.66 10.23 -1.00
C ALA A 702 -5.71 10.93 -0.13
N ASP A 703 -5.62 10.81 1.20
CA ASP A 703 -6.43 11.56 2.17
C ASP A 703 -5.54 12.29 3.19
N PHE A 704 -6.03 13.42 3.72
CA PHE A 704 -5.26 14.32 4.58
C PHE A 704 -5.91 14.48 5.95
N ALA A 705 -6.29 13.37 6.58
CA ALA A 705 -6.98 13.38 7.87
C ALA A 705 -6.11 13.85 9.04
N GLU A 706 -4.78 13.74 8.94
CA GLU A 706 -3.79 14.13 9.96
C GLU A 706 -3.61 15.65 10.09
N GLN A 707 -4.19 16.45 9.17
CA GLN A 707 -4.04 17.90 9.16
C GLN A 707 -5.33 18.56 9.69
N ASP A 708 -5.26 19.31 10.79
CA ASP A 708 -6.45 20.02 11.31
C ASP A 708 -6.90 21.19 10.43
N GLN A 709 -5.95 21.78 9.71
CA GLN A 709 -6.17 22.87 8.77
C GLN A 709 -5.40 22.59 7.49
N ILE A 710 -6.03 22.79 6.33
CA ILE A 710 -5.40 22.50 5.04
C ILE A 710 -5.96 23.36 3.91
N ILE A 711 -5.07 23.78 3.03
CA ILE A 711 -5.42 24.47 1.78
C ILE A 711 -5.19 23.53 0.61
N GLN A 712 -6.19 23.40 -0.27
CA GLN A 712 -6.09 22.62 -1.50
C GLN A 712 -6.14 23.54 -2.71
N LEU A 713 -5.15 23.47 -3.57
CA LEU A 713 -5.10 24.19 -4.84
C LEU A 713 -5.40 23.23 -5.99
N ILE A 714 -6.46 23.47 -6.76
CA ILE A 714 -6.78 22.68 -7.96
C ILE A 714 -6.47 23.51 -9.19
N THR A 715 -5.42 23.11 -9.90
CA THR A 715 -4.84 23.89 -11.01
C THR A 715 -5.71 23.90 -12.26
N ARG A 716 -6.40 22.79 -12.56
CA ARG A 716 -7.20 22.62 -13.79
C ARG A 716 -8.38 21.67 -13.56
N ILE A 717 -9.47 21.87 -14.32
CA ILE A 717 -10.56 20.90 -14.40
C ILE A 717 -10.04 19.56 -14.95
N PRO A 718 -10.32 18.42 -14.31
CA PRO A 718 -9.78 17.10 -14.65
C PRO A 718 -10.54 16.42 -15.81
N PHE A 719 -10.52 17.07 -16.98
CA PHE A 719 -10.94 16.43 -18.22
C PHE A 719 -9.91 15.41 -18.68
N ASP A 720 -10.37 14.27 -19.21
CA ASP A 720 -9.49 13.27 -19.80
C ASP A 720 -8.81 13.79 -21.07
N ASN A 721 -7.65 13.23 -21.38
CA ASN A 721 -6.93 13.53 -22.61
C ASN A 721 -7.74 13.05 -23.83
N PRO A 722 -8.14 13.93 -24.77
CA PRO A 722 -8.88 13.52 -25.97
C PRO A 722 -8.11 12.56 -26.89
N LYS A 723 -6.78 12.48 -26.73
CA LYS A 723 -5.91 11.55 -27.46
C LYS A 723 -5.81 10.19 -26.79
N ASP A 724 -6.30 10.05 -25.56
CA ASP A 724 -6.38 8.77 -24.90
C ASP A 724 -7.32 7.82 -25.65
N PHE A 725 -6.90 6.56 -25.78
CA PHE A 725 -7.61 5.56 -26.56
C PHE A 725 -9.02 5.28 -26.01
N PHE A 726 -9.15 5.16 -24.69
CA PHE A 726 -10.44 4.90 -24.05
C PHE A 726 -11.41 6.07 -24.24
N VAL A 727 -10.90 7.30 -24.13
CA VAL A 727 -11.69 8.51 -24.39
C VAL A 727 -12.19 8.56 -25.83
N GLN A 728 -11.36 8.23 -26.82
CA GLN A 728 -11.76 8.20 -28.23
C GLN A 728 -12.84 7.17 -28.50
N LYS A 729 -12.74 6.00 -27.87
CA LYS A 729 -13.73 4.92 -27.95
C LYS A 729 -15.07 5.34 -27.37
N ILE A 730 -15.08 5.92 -26.17
CA ILE A 730 -16.30 6.44 -25.54
C ILE A 730 -16.92 7.54 -26.41
N ASN A 731 -16.11 8.47 -26.91
CA ASN A 731 -16.58 9.52 -27.80
C ASN A 731 -17.24 8.97 -29.05
N SER A 732 -16.64 7.95 -29.67
CA SER A 732 -17.17 7.30 -30.88
C SER A 732 -18.48 6.56 -30.59
N ARG A 733 -18.57 5.84 -29.47
CA ARG A 733 -19.77 5.12 -29.05
C ARG A 733 -20.93 6.06 -28.75
N LEU A 734 -20.70 7.08 -27.91
CA LEU A 734 -21.74 8.06 -27.57
C LEU A 734 -22.23 8.80 -28.81
N LYS A 735 -21.33 9.12 -29.75
CA LYS A 735 -21.71 9.71 -31.02
C LYS A 735 -22.57 8.77 -31.87
N ALA A 736 -22.28 7.47 -31.88
CA ALA A 736 -23.10 6.47 -32.57
C ALA A 736 -24.50 6.32 -31.94
N GLU A 737 -24.63 6.54 -30.63
CA GLU A 737 -25.90 6.60 -29.90
C GLU A 737 -26.63 7.95 -30.05
N GLY A 738 -26.09 8.89 -30.82
CA GLY A 738 -26.66 10.24 -30.98
C GLY A 738 -26.49 11.15 -29.75
N LYS A 739 -25.65 10.77 -28.80
CA LYS A 739 -25.32 11.53 -27.59
C LYS A 739 -24.13 12.47 -27.81
N ASN A 740 -24.01 13.48 -26.96
CA ASN A 740 -22.88 14.41 -26.95
C ASN A 740 -21.84 13.95 -25.92
N ALA A 741 -20.72 13.39 -26.39
CA ALA A 741 -19.71 12.81 -25.49
C ALA A 741 -19.13 13.79 -24.46
N PHE A 742 -19.09 15.09 -24.77
CA PHE A 742 -18.63 16.07 -23.78
C PHE A 742 -19.63 16.23 -22.63
N TYR A 743 -20.91 16.46 -22.93
CA TYR A 743 -21.93 16.72 -21.91
C TYR A 743 -22.46 15.46 -21.23
N ASP A 744 -22.51 14.35 -21.96
CA ASP A 744 -23.06 13.09 -21.49
C ASP A 744 -21.98 12.17 -20.89
N TYR A 745 -20.70 12.58 -20.90
CA TYR A 745 -19.62 11.79 -20.30
C TYR A 745 -18.48 12.61 -19.69
N GLN A 746 -17.72 13.38 -20.49
CA GLN A 746 -16.49 14.03 -20.00
C GLN A 746 -16.76 15.03 -18.87
N LEU A 747 -17.80 15.85 -19.00
CA LEU A 747 -18.20 16.82 -17.99
C LEU A 747 -18.68 16.14 -16.69
N PRO A 748 -19.62 15.17 -16.73
CA PRO A 748 -19.97 14.38 -15.55
C PRO A 748 -18.74 13.79 -14.84
N LEU A 749 -17.83 13.14 -15.56
CA LEU A 749 -16.67 12.50 -14.96
C LEU A 749 -15.71 13.52 -14.30
N ALA A 750 -15.50 14.67 -14.95
CA ALA A 750 -14.71 15.76 -14.38
C ALA A 750 -15.34 16.32 -13.09
N ILE A 751 -16.67 16.47 -13.05
CA ILE A 751 -17.40 16.88 -11.84
C ILE A 751 -17.23 15.83 -10.73
N LEU A 752 -17.34 14.53 -11.07
CA LEU A 752 -17.16 13.45 -10.09
C LEU A 752 -15.75 13.49 -9.49
N ARG A 753 -14.70 13.60 -10.32
CA ARG A 753 -13.30 13.70 -9.86
C ARG A 753 -13.05 14.94 -8.99
N LEU A 754 -13.62 16.09 -9.36
CA LEU A 754 -13.55 17.31 -8.54
C LEU A 754 -14.20 17.11 -7.17
N LYS A 755 -15.42 16.57 -7.11
CA LYS A 755 -16.10 16.28 -5.84
C LYS A 755 -15.26 15.34 -4.96
N GLN A 756 -14.64 14.33 -5.55
CA GLN A 756 -13.79 13.38 -4.82
C GLN A 756 -12.50 14.02 -4.28
N ALA A 757 -11.84 14.86 -5.08
CA ALA A 757 -10.64 15.58 -4.67
C ALA A 757 -10.94 16.54 -3.50
N ILE A 758 -12.02 17.31 -3.59
CA ILE A 758 -12.47 18.26 -2.57
C ILE A 758 -12.90 17.55 -1.28
N GLY A 759 -13.52 16.37 -1.39
CA GLY A 759 -13.97 15.60 -0.24
C GLY A 759 -12.86 15.04 0.66
N ARG A 760 -11.58 15.18 0.27
CA ARG A 760 -10.43 14.56 0.97
C ARG A 760 -9.70 15.44 1.93
N THR A 761 -9.90 16.73 1.80
CA THR A 761 -9.37 17.75 2.70
C THR A 761 -10.33 18.05 3.85
N ARG A 762 -11.48 17.37 3.90
CA ARG A 762 -12.38 17.37 5.07
C ARG A 762 -12.85 15.96 5.44
N ARG A 763 -12.14 15.34 6.38
CA ARG A 763 -12.34 13.96 6.86
C ARG A 763 -12.89 13.87 8.28
N ASN A 764 -12.62 14.86 9.13
CA ASN A 764 -13.18 14.93 10.49
C ASN A 764 -14.09 16.18 10.65
N GLU A 765 -14.88 16.23 11.73
CA GLU A 765 -15.85 17.31 11.95
C GLU A 765 -15.21 18.65 12.36
N HIS A 766 -13.95 18.64 12.79
CA HIS A 766 -13.22 19.80 13.29
C HIS A 766 -12.24 20.40 12.26
N GLN A 767 -11.95 19.68 11.18
CA GLN A 767 -10.98 20.07 10.16
C GLN A 767 -11.49 21.27 9.35
N LYS A 768 -10.74 22.37 9.36
CA LYS A 768 -10.97 23.53 8.48
C LYS A 768 -10.29 23.27 7.13
N SER A 769 -11.05 23.42 6.04
CA SER A 769 -10.55 23.19 4.68
C SER A 769 -10.92 24.33 3.74
N ALA A 770 -9.92 24.90 3.08
CA ALA A 770 -10.13 25.82 1.97
C ALA A 770 -9.69 25.18 0.65
N VAL A 771 -10.50 25.32 -0.39
CA VAL A 771 -10.14 24.86 -1.74
C VAL A 771 -10.13 26.05 -2.68
N ILE A 772 -9.04 26.25 -3.41
CA ILE A 772 -8.88 27.30 -4.40
C ILE A 772 -8.84 26.65 -5.78
N LEU A 773 -9.74 27.08 -6.67
CA LEU A 773 -9.85 26.63 -8.05
C LEU A 773 -9.24 27.70 -8.96
N LEU A 774 -8.20 27.34 -9.73
CA LEU A 774 -7.48 28.27 -10.62
C LEU A 774 -7.97 28.24 -12.08
N ASP A 775 -9.05 27.51 -12.36
CA ASP A 775 -9.54 27.32 -13.73
C ASP A 775 -10.73 28.22 -14.04
N ASN A 776 -10.46 29.37 -14.65
CA ASN A 776 -11.48 30.36 -15.01
C ASN A 776 -12.52 29.84 -16.03
N ARG A 777 -12.37 28.64 -16.61
CA ARG A 777 -13.42 28.02 -17.44
C ARG A 777 -14.66 27.67 -16.62
N ILE A 778 -14.53 27.54 -15.30
CA ILE A 778 -15.68 27.33 -14.40
C ILE A 778 -16.61 28.55 -14.40
N SER A 779 -16.10 29.78 -14.56
CA SER A 779 -16.92 31.00 -14.70
C SER A 779 -17.21 31.36 -16.16
N SER A 780 -16.20 31.27 -17.04
CA SER A 780 -16.28 31.78 -18.42
C SER A 780 -17.00 30.87 -19.42
N LYS A 781 -17.03 29.55 -19.21
CA LYS A 781 -17.67 28.60 -20.15
C LYS A 781 -19.08 28.22 -19.71
N ARG A 782 -19.94 27.93 -20.70
CA ARG A 782 -21.35 27.54 -20.46
C ARG A 782 -21.51 26.32 -19.55
N TYR A 783 -20.63 25.32 -19.69
CA TYR A 783 -20.65 24.13 -18.84
C TYR A 783 -20.20 24.42 -17.39
N GLY A 784 -19.47 25.52 -17.17
CA GLY A 784 -18.98 25.94 -15.86
C GLY A 784 -20.10 26.15 -14.85
N LYS A 785 -21.28 26.63 -15.29
CA LYS A 785 -22.48 26.73 -14.45
C LYS A 785 -22.92 25.39 -13.85
N GLN A 786 -22.73 24.28 -14.57
CA GLN A 786 -23.05 22.95 -14.03
C GLN A 786 -22.05 22.54 -12.95
N ILE A 787 -20.76 22.82 -13.17
CA ILE A 787 -19.70 22.60 -12.17
C ILE A 787 -20.01 23.42 -10.92
N GLN A 788 -20.26 24.72 -11.05
CA GLN A 788 -20.60 25.61 -9.92
C GLN A 788 -21.81 25.10 -9.13
N HIS A 789 -22.89 24.70 -9.83
CA HIS A 789 -24.08 24.16 -9.17
C HIS A 789 -23.74 22.95 -8.30
N HIS A 790 -22.99 21.97 -8.83
CA HIS A 790 -22.64 20.76 -8.09
C HIS A 790 -21.59 20.98 -7.00
N LEU A 791 -20.69 21.94 -7.15
CA LEU A 791 -19.75 22.33 -6.09
C LEU A 791 -20.45 23.07 -4.95
N SER A 792 -21.43 23.93 -5.26
CA SER A 792 -22.22 24.67 -4.25
C SER A 792 -23.09 23.77 -3.35
N GLN A 793 -23.32 22.53 -3.77
CA GLN A 793 -23.99 21.49 -2.97
C GLN A 793 -23.05 20.90 -1.91
N LEU A 794 -21.72 20.97 -2.11
CA LEU A 794 -20.72 20.48 -1.16
C LEU A 794 -20.43 21.53 -0.08
N ALA A 795 -20.13 22.76 -0.49
CA ALA A 795 -19.67 23.86 0.35
C ALA A 795 -20.06 25.21 -0.28
N SER A 796 -19.85 26.33 0.43
CA SER A 796 -19.98 27.66 -0.20
C SER A 796 -18.93 27.79 -1.30
N LEU A 797 -19.34 28.31 -2.46
CA LEU A 797 -18.45 28.60 -3.57
C LEU A 797 -18.49 30.10 -3.82
N ASP A 798 -17.38 30.76 -3.52
CA ASP A 798 -17.20 32.19 -3.68
C ASP A 798 -16.33 32.44 -4.92
N ILE A 799 -16.78 33.31 -5.81
CA ILE A 799 -16.07 33.68 -7.04
C ILE A 799 -15.52 35.07 -6.82
N LEU A 800 -14.20 35.18 -6.68
CA LEU A 800 -13.51 36.37 -6.19
C LEU A 800 -12.18 36.56 -6.93
N PRO A 801 -11.66 37.79 -7.04
CA PRO A 801 -10.29 38.02 -7.48
C PRO A 801 -9.28 37.57 -6.39
N GLU A 802 -8.05 37.25 -6.79
CA GLU A 802 -6.97 36.72 -5.94
C GLU A 802 -6.81 37.47 -4.61
N ALA A 803 -6.70 38.80 -4.66
CA ALA A 803 -6.54 39.64 -3.46
C ALA A 803 -7.68 39.48 -2.45
N ALA A 804 -8.92 39.27 -2.91
CA ALA A 804 -10.07 39.06 -2.03
C ALA A 804 -10.12 37.62 -1.49
N ILE A 805 -9.65 36.63 -2.27
CA ILE A 805 -9.49 35.25 -1.79
C ILE A 805 -8.51 35.21 -0.63
N MET A 806 -7.36 35.90 -0.74
CA MET A 806 -6.36 35.95 0.33
C MET A 806 -6.91 36.52 1.64
N GLN A 807 -7.69 37.59 1.56
CA GLN A 807 -8.35 38.17 2.73
C GLN A 807 -9.34 37.18 3.38
N GLU A 808 -10.20 36.54 2.57
CA GLU A 808 -11.17 35.56 3.05
C GLU A 808 -10.54 34.28 3.62
N LEU A 809 -9.36 33.88 3.11
CA LEU A 809 -8.60 32.76 3.65
C LEU A 809 -8.08 33.08 5.05
N GLN A 810 -7.52 34.28 5.24
CA GLN A 810 -7.05 34.73 6.55
C GLN A 810 -8.19 34.75 7.57
N ASP A 811 -9.32 35.38 7.21
CA ASP A 811 -10.53 35.44 8.05
C ASP A 811 -11.13 34.06 8.36
N PHE A 812 -10.95 33.08 7.47
CA PHE A 812 -11.49 31.73 7.65
C PHE A 812 -10.64 30.86 8.58
N PHE A 813 -9.32 31.02 8.54
CA PHE A 813 -8.38 30.20 9.33
C PHE A 813 -8.08 30.79 10.71
N ASP A 814 -8.14 32.12 10.88
CA ASP A 814 -8.23 32.79 12.18
C ASP A 814 -9.43 32.27 13.01
#